data_AF-A0A2Z5FSJ8-F1
#
_entry.id   AF-A0A2Z5FSJ8-F1
#
_cell.length_a   1.000
_cell.length_b   1.000
_cell.length_c   1.000
_cell.angle_alpha   90.00
_cell.angle_beta   90.00
_cell.angle_gamma   90.00
#
_symmetry.space_group_name_H-M   'P 1'
#
loop_
_entity.id
_entity.type
_entity.pdbx_description
1 polymer ?
#
loop_
_entity_poly.entity_id
_entity_poly.type
_entity_poly.pdbx_seq_one_letter_code
_entity_poly.pdbx_strand_id
1 'polypeptide(L)'
;MRNSSTIAVRWCMAALLAGSSLAARGEHTSSYEGALKIGVDPTTGRYTIARPASDAYTLQAGAAVQVDGTWLHASDYPHHTIKQSKVDGLLGKASEWEVTYSGIKGKPDLTYHLRAYSDQAFGDVLVTVRNTTNKMIHIGGIRSVDATDRDSTGGRILDLGGPPAEDRVLSDSWSEDRPGMTIHNLADSKQQMHRAVGSQLIYNLQSHESLFLGALTSERFLTVLRLHLVTASGGEPSLSSYEGDSTGTTELQMENSLEHSPAEDQVPLSLPLDPGAELSSERVLFSVSKDYHHQLDTYASLIREIHHARTSAPPLMGWWSWTAYYFGLNQGAALTNAQWEAEHLKSLGYNIFHIDEGYQYARGEYSTPNVTLFPDGLAPLYYKVNRLGLTPGIWTAPFEVSERSWVYQNHPEWLVKNEKGQPIHAGSVEDEKDQLFVLDTTNPAAQDYLRKTYSTLVNDWGVRYIKMDFMDDSAIEGYYYKPNTTALEAQRIGLQTIRDTVGNDVYLDKDGSAMLNPVGFVDYGRISQDTGHTFSASKEAATGIAARYYMNRNYFVADPDAFTVSTQTIQDRTWHESTKPATLDEAEVSISLAAVSGGMFEIGDNLTSLTKDPVRLALIENPDLIQMIRLGKASVPIDLMTYAVEDEQPSIFLLKEDRRQSMLTVFDWTDKQRAHSIDLSAIGLPAAGHHYVVTDVLDTKEMPTLSGGILSIQQPAHSVRVLKIIDTSVPATGPTVEANHPSDGKAGAVLRFSARSHQADPVISYRWDFGDGVTSEGIDVEHTYTESGEYHVVVTATGLGGESSQDRFHIRISGHMPTTFDPSNIMRPRSTKE
;
A
#
# COMPACT_ATOMS: atom_id res chain seq x y z
N MET A 1 2.63 5.92 -50.85
CA MET A 1 2.59 4.44 -50.92
C MET A 1 3.03 3.90 -49.58
N ARG A 2 2.09 3.27 -48.84
CA ARG A 2 2.21 2.24 -47.76
C ARG A 2 3.39 2.36 -46.77
N ASN A 3 3.23 2.46 -45.45
CA ASN A 3 2.23 1.91 -44.53
C ASN A 3 2.09 2.80 -43.29
N SER A 4 0.85 3.01 -42.86
CA SER A 4 0.48 3.47 -41.52
C SER A 4 0.43 2.25 -40.60
N SER A 5 1.22 2.23 -39.53
CA SER A 5 1.16 1.20 -38.49
C SER A 5 0.44 1.78 -37.27
N THR A 6 -0.84 1.47 -37.16
CA THR A 6 -1.69 1.63 -36.00
C THR A 6 -1.15 0.73 -34.87
N ILE A 7 -0.64 1.31 -33.79
CA ILE A 7 -0.39 0.58 -32.54
C ILE A 7 -1.74 0.44 -31.85
N ALA A 8 -2.46 -0.63 -32.21
CA ALA A 8 -3.58 -1.13 -31.43
C ALA A 8 -3.01 -2.21 -30.49
N VAL A 9 -2.83 -1.86 -29.22
CA VAL A 9 -2.53 -2.85 -28.17
C VAL A 9 -3.83 -3.63 -27.93
N ARG A 10 -3.97 -4.76 -28.64
CA ARG A 10 -4.96 -5.78 -28.30
C ARG A 10 -4.48 -6.54 -27.07
N TRP A 11 -5.04 -6.21 -25.91
CA TRP A 11 -5.01 -7.09 -24.75
C TRP A 11 -5.96 -8.27 -25.01
N CYS A 12 -5.43 -9.37 -25.53
CA CYS A 12 -6.07 -10.68 -25.42
C CYS A 12 -5.58 -11.33 -24.13
N MET A 13 -6.33 -11.17 -23.04
CA MET A 13 -6.31 -12.11 -21.93
C MET A 13 -6.87 -13.45 -22.42
N ALA A 14 -6.04 -14.49 -22.50
CA ALA A 14 -6.44 -15.88 -22.28
C ALA A 14 -5.22 -16.80 -22.20
N ALA A 15 -5.16 -17.53 -21.09
CA ALA A 15 -4.57 -18.86 -20.91
C ALA A 15 -3.03 -19.01 -21.01
N LEU A 16 -2.37 -18.96 -19.84
CA LEU A 16 -1.34 -19.94 -19.43
C LEU A 16 -0.95 -19.74 -17.95
N LEU A 17 -1.85 -20.04 -17.02
CA LEU A 17 -1.50 -20.34 -15.62
C LEU A 17 -2.33 -21.55 -15.18
N ALA A 18 -1.88 -22.73 -15.59
CA ALA A 18 -2.28 -23.97 -14.95
C ALA A 18 -1.10 -24.42 -14.07
N GLY A 19 -1.31 -24.43 -12.75
CA GLY A 19 -0.46 -25.18 -11.82
C GLY A 19 0.52 -24.37 -10.98
N SER A 20 0.04 -23.43 -10.18
CA SER A 20 0.67 -23.12 -8.89
C SER A 20 -0.45 -23.04 -7.86
N SER A 21 -0.51 -24.03 -6.97
CA SER A 21 -1.46 -24.11 -5.88
C SER A 21 -1.33 -22.88 -4.97
N LEU A 22 -2.45 -22.20 -4.71
CA LEU A 22 -2.69 -21.26 -3.60
C LEU A 22 -2.53 -21.97 -2.23
N ALA A 23 -1.33 -22.43 -1.94
CA ALA A 23 -0.96 -23.17 -0.74
C ALA A 23 0.04 -22.37 0.11
N ALA A 24 -0.33 -21.14 0.46
CA ALA A 24 0.22 -20.44 1.60
C ALA A 24 -0.97 -19.78 2.31
N ARG A 25 -1.82 -20.62 2.92
CA ARG A 25 -2.95 -20.18 3.73
C ARG A 25 -2.40 -19.67 5.07
N GLY A 26 -2.78 -18.45 5.45
CA GLY A 26 -2.78 -18.06 6.86
C GLY A 26 -3.65 -19.04 7.66
N GLU A 27 -3.28 -19.30 8.91
CA GLU A 27 -3.97 -20.19 9.85
C GLU A 27 -5.31 -19.61 10.33
N HIS A 28 -6.18 -19.19 9.42
CA HIS A 28 -7.60 -19.00 9.69
C HIS A 28 -8.34 -20.24 9.19
N THR A 29 -8.59 -21.19 10.09
CA THR A 29 -9.52 -22.29 9.85
C THR A 29 -10.95 -21.77 9.88
N SER A 30 -11.33 -20.92 8.91
CA SER A 30 -12.75 -20.64 8.68
C SER A 30 -13.33 -21.79 7.87
N SER A 31 -14.48 -22.29 8.30
CA SER A 31 -15.27 -23.23 7.52
C SER A 31 -15.66 -22.52 6.22
N TYR A 32 -15.01 -22.87 5.11
CA TYR A 32 -15.30 -22.29 3.79
C TYR A 32 -16.81 -22.26 3.54
N GLU A 33 -17.37 -21.06 3.57
CA GLU A 33 -18.72 -20.82 3.06
C GLU A 33 -18.64 -21.04 1.54
N GLY A 34 -19.50 -21.90 0.99
CA GLY A 34 -19.47 -22.24 -0.44
C GLY A 34 -19.72 -21.04 -1.38
N ALA A 35 -19.95 -21.30 -2.67
CA ALA A 35 -20.23 -20.25 -3.65
C ALA A 35 -21.36 -19.30 -3.25
N LEU A 36 -21.17 -17.99 -3.48
CA LEU A 36 -22.23 -16.99 -3.33
C LEU A 36 -23.46 -17.37 -4.15
N LYS A 37 -24.64 -17.11 -3.60
CA LYS A 37 -25.92 -17.27 -4.32
C LYS A 37 -26.20 -15.97 -5.08
N ILE A 38 -26.21 -16.08 -6.41
CA ILE A 38 -26.52 -14.97 -7.32
C ILE A 38 -27.91 -15.16 -7.90
N GLY A 39 -28.71 -14.10 -7.87
CA GLY A 39 -29.97 -13.99 -8.61
C GLY A 39 -29.86 -12.96 -9.73
N VAL A 40 -30.54 -13.20 -10.84
CA VAL A 40 -30.79 -12.19 -11.89
C VAL A 40 -32.28 -12.20 -12.15
N ASP A 41 -32.93 -11.06 -11.90
CA ASP A 41 -34.36 -10.90 -12.14
C ASP A 41 -34.66 -10.97 -13.65
N PRO A 42 -35.48 -11.92 -14.12
CA PRO A 42 -35.78 -12.07 -15.54
C PRO A 42 -36.56 -10.88 -16.12
N THR A 43 -37.23 -10.07 -15.28
CA THR A 43 -38.07 -8.95 -15.70
C THR A 43 -37.32 -7.63 -15.76
N THR A 44 -36.37 -7.39 -14.86
CA THR A 44 -35.61 -6.13 -14.78
C THR A 44 -34.14 -6.30 -15.17
N GLY A 45 -33.64 -7.53 -15.17
CA GLY A 45 -32.23 -7.83 -15.30
C GLY A 45 -31.39 -7.41 -14.10
N ARG A 46 -31.96 -6.88 -13.00
CA ARG A 46 -31.18 -6.53 -11.80
C ARG A 46 -30.64 -7.80 -11.15
N TYR A 47 -29.48 -7.69 -10.53
CA TYR A 47 -28.84 -8.82 -9.86
C TYR A 47 -28.93 -8.71 -8.34
N THR A 48 -28.90 -9.85 -7.68
CA THR A 48 -28.81 -9.98 -6.22
C THR A 48 -27.61 -10.82 -5.83
N ILE A 49 -26.96 -10.43 -4.73
CA ILE A 49 -25.88 -11.19 -4.09
C ILE A 49 -26.38 -11.65 -2.74
N ALA A 50 -26.24 -12.93 -2.44
CA ALA A 50 -26.67 -13.52 -1.18
C ALA A 50 -25.67 -14.58 -0.71
N ARG A 51 -25.72 -14.88 0.59
CA ARG A 51 -24.98 -16.00 1.17
C ARG A 51 -25.45 -17.35 0.61
N PRO A 52 -24.59 -18.38 0.60
CA PRO A 52 -24.91 -19.70 0.02
C PRO A 52 -26.18 -20.35 0.59
N ALA A 53 -26.57 -20.02 1.82
CA ALA A 53 -27.70 -20.59 2.55
C ALA A 53 -28.82 -19.59 2.92
N SER A 54 -28.78 -18.36 2.39
CA SER A 54 -29.78 -17.33 2.70
C SER A 54 -30.91 -17.27 1.66
N ASP A 55 -32.14 -17.05 2.13
CA ASP A 55 -33.29 -16.71 1.28
C ASP A 55 -33.43 -15.20 1.04
N ALA A 56 -32.86 -14.38 1.92
CA ALA A 56 -32.73 -12.94 1.73
C ALA A 56 -31.42 -12.62 0.98
N TYR A 57 -31.48 -11.63 0.09
CA TYR A 57 -30.28 -11.09 -0.54
C TYR A 57 -29.57 -10.12 0.40
N THR A 58 -28.25 -10.07 0.30
CA THR A 58 -27.41 -9.10 0.98
C THR A 58 -27.37 -7.78 0.21
N LEU A 59 -27.24 -7.82 -1.11
CA LEU A 59 -27.23 -6.63 -1.97
C LEU A 59 -28.10 -6.87 -3.20
N GLN A 60 -28.86 -5.86 -3.63
CA GLN A 60 -29.56 -5.82 -4.92
C GLN A 60 -29.13 -4.60 -5.73
N ALA A 61 -28.63 -4.80 -6.96
CA ALA A 61 -28.08 -3.74 -7.77
C ALA A 61 -28.36 -3.95 -9.28
N GLY A 62 -28.24 -2.86 -10.04
CA GLY A 62 -28.15 -2.84 -11.49
C GLY A 62 -26.82 -2.25 -11.95
N ALA A 63 -26.80 -1.72 -13.16
CA ALA A 63 -25.67 -0.99 -13.73
C ALA A 63 -26.15 0.31 -14.39
N ALA A 64 -25.25 1.27 -14.59
CA ALA A 64 -25.55 2.50 -15.31
C ALA A 64 -24.32 3.02 -16.07
N VAL A 65 -24.54 3.97 -16.98
CA VAL A 65 -23.47 4.67 -17.71
C VAL A 65 -23.81 6.15 -17.88
N GLN A 66 -22.83 7.03 -17.67
CA GLN A 66 -22.97 8.44 -17.95
C GLN A 66 -22.52 8.74 -19.40
N VAL A 67 -23.46 9.14 -20.25
CA VAL A 67 -23.25 9.42 -21.68
C VAL A 67 -23.59 10.87 -21.97
N ASP A 68 -22.64 11.62 -22.52
CA ASP A 68 -22.77 13.05 -22.82
C ASP A 68 -23.36 13.84 -21.63
N GLY A 69 -22.84 13.56 -20.42
CA GLY A 69 -23.25 14.20 -19.16
C GLY A 69 -24.55 13.69 -18.53
N THR A 70 -25.23 12.71 -19.13
CA THR A 70 -26.50 12.16 -18.61
C THR A 70 -26.35 10.69 -18.21
N TRP A 71 -26.75 10.33 -16.99
CA TRP A 71 -26.83 8.93 -16.56
C TRP A 71 -27.97 8.18 -17.27
N LEU A 72 -27.64 7.01 -17.80
CA LEU A 72 -28.58 6.01 -18.31
C LEU A 72 -28.48 4.79 -17.40
N HIS A 73 -29.55 4.53 -16.65
CA HIS A 73 -29.65 3.38 -15.78
C HIS A 73 -30.11 2.16 -16.58
N ALA A 74 -29.71 0.96 -16.17
CA ALA A 74 -30.17 -0.29 -16.76
C ALA A 74 -31.71 -0.37 -16.83
N SER A 75 -32.41 0.15 -15.82
CA SER A 75 -33.88 0.23 -15.76
C SER A 75 -34.51 1.13 -16.84
N ASP A 76 -33.74 2.02 -17.46
CA ASP A 76 -34.25 2.92 -18.51
C ASP A 76 -34.38 2.21 -19.87
N TYR A 77 -33.73 1.06 -20.03
CA TYR A 77 -33.70 0.33 -21.30
C TYR A 77 -34.98 -0.51 -21.49
N PRO A 78 -35.62 -0.46 -22.67
CA PRO A 78 -36.85 -1.21 -22.92
C PRO A 78 -36.64 -2.71 -23.12
N HIS A 79 -35.40 -3.14 -23.36
CA HIS A 79 -35.05 -4.51 -23.68
C HIS A 79 -33.80 -4.95 -22.94
N HIS A 80 -33.82 -6.17 -22.39
CA HIS A 80 -32.65 -6.86 -21.87
C HIS A 80 -32.63 -8.33 -22.26
N THR A 81 -31.43 -8.90 -22.34
CA THR A 81 -31.22 -10.34 -22.53
C THR A 81 -30.28 -10.87 -21.46
N ILE A 82 -30.54 -12.08 -20.97
CA ILE A 82 -29.73 -12.74 -19.94
C ILE A 82 -29.13 -14.01 -20.53
N LYS A 83 -27.82 -14.19 -20.38
CA LYS A 83 -27.09 -15.39 -20.77
C LYS A 83 -26.26 -15.88 -19.59
N GLN A 84 -26.42 -17.15 -19.25
CA GLN A 84 -25.61 -17.79 -18.21
C GLN A 84 -24.59 -18.74 -18.84
N SER A 85 -23.35 -18.71 -18.34
CA SER A 85 -22.29 -19.60 -18.78
C SER A 85 -21.36 -20.02 -17.64
N LYS A 86 -20.43 -20.94 -17.92
CA LYS A 86 -19.34 -21.32 -17.02
C LYS A 86 -18.05 -20.78 -17.60
N VAL A 87 -17.25 -20.11 -16.77
CA VAL A 87 -16.00 -19.46 -17.17
C VAL A 87 -14.87 -19.77 -16.18
N ASP A 88 -13.65 -19.49 -16.58
CA ASP A 88 -12.49 -19.39 -15.69
C ASP A 88 -12.30 -17.91 -15.31
N GLY A 89 -12.38 -17.61 -14.02
CA GLY A 89 -12.10 -16.29 -13.47
C GLY A 89 -10.84 -16.28 -12.61
N LEU A 90 -10.63 -15.20 -11.88
CA LEU A 90 -9.40 -14.95 -11.11
C LEU A 90 -9.23 -15.91 -9.93
N LEU A 91 -10.34 -16.28 -9.29
CA LEU A 91 -10.39 -17.25 -8.19
C LEU A 91 -10.78 -18.66 -8.65
N GLY A 92 -10.58 -18.97 -9.94
CA GLY A 92 -10.87 -20.29 -10.53
C GLY A 92 -12.22 -20.35 -11.22
N LYS A 93 -12.88 -21.53 -11.18
CA LYS A 93 -14.11 -21.79 -11.95
C LYS A 93 -15.27 -20.93 -11.42
N ALA A 94 -15.92 -20.21 -12.32
CA ALA A 94 -17.05 -19.34 -12.00
C ALA A 94 -18.28 -19.63 -12.86
N SER A 95 -19.45 -19.31 -12.33
CA SER A 95 -20.67 -19.09 -13.12
C SER A 95 -20.74 -17.63 -13.50
N GLU A 96 -21.00 -17.32 -14.75
CA GLU A 96 -21.12 -15.95 -15.24
C GLU A 96 -22.53 -15.70 -15.79
N TRP A 97 -23.09 -14.54 -15.42
CA TRP A 97 -24.29 -13.96 -16.01
C TRP A 97 -23.90 -12.73 -16.82
N GLU A 98 -24.16 -12.78 -18.11
CA GLU A 98 -24.02 -11.67 -19.05
C GLU A 98 -25.42 -11.10 -19.30
N VAL A 99 -25.64 -9.84 -18.93
CA VAL A 99 -26.93 -9.16 -19.11
C VAL A 99 -26.74 -7.91 -19.94
N THR A 100 -27.36 -7.90 -21.13
CA THR A 100 -27.25 -6.83 -22.12
C THR A 100 -28.55 -6.04 -22.17
N TYR A 101 -28.46 -4.73 -21.99
CA TYR A 101 -29.54 -3.74 -22.08
C TYR A 101 -29.41 -2.94 -23.38
N SER A 102 -30.51 -2.82 -24.12
CA SER A 102 -30.51 -2.21 -25.46
C SER A 102 -31.86 -1.56 -25.82
N GLY A 103 -31.92 -0.91 -26.98
CA GLY A 103 -33.16 -0.44 -27.58
C GLY A 103 -33.51 1.03 -27.33
N ILE A 104 -32.67 1.78 -26.60
CA ILE A 104 -32.82 3.24 -26.51
C ILE A 104 -32.24 3.87 -27.77
N LYS A 105 -33.08 4.55 -28.56
CA LYS A 105 -32.66 5.17 -29.83
C LYS A 105 -31.56 6.23 -29.60
N GLY A 106 -30.44 6.06 -30.29
CA GLY A 106 -29.33 7.03 -30.27
C GLY A 106 -28.51 7.01 -28.97
N LYS A 107 -28.63 5.94 -28.18
CA LYS A 107 -27.83 5.67 -26.98
C LYS A 107 -27.07 4.34 -27.14
N PRO A 108 -25.96 4.12 -26.42
CA PRO A 108 -25.21 2.87 -26.47
C PRO A 108 -25.99 1.71 -25.87
N ASP A 109 -25.50 0.49 -26.09
CA ASP A 109 -25.92 -0.68 -25.31
C ASP A 109 -25.04 -0.82 -24.06
N LEU A 110 -25.61 -1.36 -22.99
CA LEU A 110 -24.93 -1.57 -21.70
C LEU A 110 -24.94 -3.06 -21.37
N THR A 111 -23.80 -3.65 -21.01
CA THR A 111 -23.72 -5.05 -20.60
C THR A 111 -23.01 -5.16 -19.28
N TYR A 112 -23.59 -5.83 -18.28
CA TYR A 112 -22.82 -6.24 -17.11
C TYR A 112 -22.49 -7.74 -17.18
N HIS A 113 -21.30 -8.08 -16.70
CA HIS A 113 -20.79 -9.43 -16.52
C HIS A 113 -20.65 -9.67 -15.02
N LEU A 114 -21.48 -10.54 -14.46
CA LEU A 114 -21.48 -10.87 -13.04
C LEU A 114 -21.00 -12.31 -12.85
N ARG A 115 -20.02 -12.53 -11.97
CA ARG A 115 -19.43 -13.84 -11.70
C ARG A 115 -19.62 -14.26 -10.25
N ALA A 116 -19.84 -15.55 -10.03
CA ALA A 116 -19.71 -16.19 -8.71
C ALA A 116 -18.79 -17.40 -8.79
N TYR A 117 -17.79 -17.43 -7.90
CA TYR A 117 -16.78 -18.48 -7.84
C TYR A 117 -17.30 -19.73 -7.13
N SER A 118 -16.96 -20.90 -7.67
CA SER A 118 -17.65 -22.15 -7.31
C SER A 118 -17.31 -22.68 -5.90
N ASP A 119 -16.14 -22.33 -5.37
CA ASP A 119 -15.62 -22.89 -4.11
C ASP A 119 -15.28 -21.82 -3.07
N GLN A 120 -15.74 -20.57 -3.29
CA GLN A 120 -15.43 -19.44 -2.42
C GLN A 120 -16.61 -18.46 -2.38
N ALA A 121 -16.81 -17.79 -1.24
CA ALA A 121 -17.81 -16.74 -1.05
C ALA A 121 -17.39 -15.40 -1.70
N PHE A 122 -16.96 -15.45 -2.96
CA PHE A 122 -16.55 -14.31 -3.76
C PHE A 122 -17.27 -14.28 -5.11
N GLY A 123 -17.37 -13.09 -5.66
CA GLY A 123 -17.79 -12.85 -7.03
C GLY A 123 -17.20 -11.54 -7.54
N ASP A 124 -17.42 -11.23 -8.80
CA ASP A 124 -16.99 -9.95 -9.36
C ASP A 124 -17.96 -9.44 -10.42
N VAL A 125 -17.96 -8.13 -10.63
CA VAL A 125 -18.79 -7.44 -11.62
C VAL A 125 -17.92 -6.55 -12.51
N LEU A 126 -18.20 -6.58 -13.81
CA LEU A 126 -17.63 -5.70 -14.83
C LEU A 126 -18.75 -5.17 -15.71
N VAL A 127 -18.75 -3.89 -16.02
CA VAL A 127 -19.75 -3.29 -16.93
C VAL A 127 -19.06 -2.80 -18.20
N THR A 128 -19.61 -3.16 -19.36
CA THR A 128 -19.13 -2.78 -20.69
C THR A 128 -20.20 -1.95 -21.41
N VAL A 129 -19.78 -0.82 -21.96
CA VAL A 129 -20.60 0.08 -22.78
C VAL A 129 -20.19 -0.11 -24.23
N ARG A 130 -21.16 -0.40 -25.10
CA ARG A 130 -20.92 -0.52 -26.54
C ARG A 130 -21.62 0.60 -27.29
N ASN A 131 -20.88 1.43 -28.02
CA ASN A 131 -21.49 2.47 -28.83
C ASN A 131 -22.17 1.87 -30.08
N THR A 132 -23.46 1.60 -29.98
CA THR A 132 -24.32 1.12 -31.08
C THR A 132 -24.92 2.26 -31.91
N THR A 133 -24.55 3.52 -31.62
CA THR A 133 -25.00 4.69 -32.37
C THR A 133 -24.17 4.92 -33.63
N ASN A 134 -24.59 5.87 -34.47
CA ASN A 134 -23.89 6.23 -35.71
C ASN A 134 -22.93 7.42 -35.54
N LYS A 135 -22.69 7.89 -34.31
CA LYS A 135 -21.80 9.01 -34.00
C LYS A 135 -20.94 8.69 -32.79
N MET A 136 -19.84 9.41 -32.63
CA MET A 136 -19.06 9.36 -31.39
C MET A 136 -19.90 9.91 -30.23
N ILE A 137 -19.77 9.29 -29.07
CA ILE A 137 -20.38 9.68 -27.79
C ILE A 137 -19.27 9.87 -26.75
N HIS A 138 -19.53 10.59 -25.66
CA HIS A 138 -18.57 10.75 -24.57
C HIS A 138 -19.04 10.02 -23.32
N ILE A 139 -18.13 9.28 -22.68
CA ILE A 139 -18.37 8.55 -21.44
C ILE A 139 -17.71 9.31 -20.28
N GLY A 140 -18.53 9.71 -19.30
CA GLY A 140 -18.06 10.37 -18.07
C GLY A 140 -17.88 9.41 -16.89
N GLY A 141 -18.54 8.25 -16.92
CA GLY A 141 -18.43 7.23 -15.89
C GLY A 141 -19.25 5.98 -16.21
N ILE A 142 -18.85 4.86 -15.63
CA ILE A 142 -19.52 3.56 -15.76
C ILE A 142 -19.79 3.01 -14.36
N ARG A 143 -21.05 2.71 -14.06
CA ARG A 143 -21.50 2.27 -12.73
C ARG A 143 -21.71 0.76 -12.70
N SER A 144 -20.91 0.08 -11.87
CA SER A 144 -20.95 -1.36 -11.66
C SER A 144 -21.91 -1.77 -10.55
N VAL A 145 -22.17 -0.89 -9.60
CA VAL A 145 -23.17 -1.09 -8.54
C VAL A 145 -24.15 0.08 -8.61
N ASP A 146 -25.35 -0.16 -9.12
CA ASP A 146 -26.44 0.81 -9.11
C ASP A 146 -27.57 0.31 -8.22
N ALA A 147 -27.45 0.54 -6.91
CA ALA A 147 -28.40 0.07 -5.93
C ALA A 147 -29.21 1.26 -5.40
N THR A 148 -30.42 1.46 -5.92
CA THR A 148 -31.31 2.56 -5.48
C THR A 148 -32.70 2.03 -5.09
N ASP A 149 -33.36 2.72 -4.16
CA ASP A 149 -34.74 2.43 -3.70
C ASP A 149 -35.83 2.87 -4.72
N ARG A 150 -35.45 3.00 -6.01
CA ARG A 150 -36.36 3.48 -7.07
C ARG A 150 -37.46 2.47 -7.42
N ASP A 151 -37.38 1.23 -6.94
CA ASP A 151 -38.32 0.16 -7.28
C ASP A 151 -39.16 -0.27 -6.07
N SER A 152 -40.48 -0.28 -6.27
CA SER A 152 -41.56 -0.44 -5.29
C SER A 152 -41.69 -1.83 -4.62
N THR A 153 -40.60 -2.61 -4.54
CA THR A 153 -40.63 -3.98 -4.01
C THR A 153 -40.53 -4.06 -2.48
N GLY A 154 -40.30 -2.94 -1.78
CA GLY A 154 -40.28 -2.88 -0.32
C GLY A 154 -39.15 -3.68 0.34
N GLY A 155 -38.10 -4.03 -0.40
CA GLY A 155 -36.90 -4.70 0.10
C GLY A 155 -35.81 -3.68 0.48
N ARG A 156 -34.90 -4.05 1.39
CA ARG A 156 -33.76 -3.22 1.79
C ARG A 156 -32.66 -3.31 0.74
N ILE A 157 -32.01 -2.19 0.40
CA ILE A 157 -30.85 -2.18 -0.54
C ILE A 157 -29.71 -3.09 -0.05
N LEU A 158 -29.45 -3.06 1.26
CA LEU A 158 -28.43 -3.85 1.97
C LEU A 158 -29.06 -4.56 3.17
N ASP A 159 -28.75 -5.84 3.36
CA ASP A 159 -29.17 -6.63 4.53
C ASP A 159 -28.06 -7.61 4.97
N LEU A 160 -27.45 -7.34 6.12
CA LEU A 160 -26.43 -8.19 6.75
C LEU A 160 -27.02 -9.10 7.84
N GLY A 161 -28.33 -9.30 7.87
CA GLY A 161 -28.99 -10.19 8.84
C GLY A 161 -29.09 -9.61 10.27
N GLY A 162 -28.86 -8.30 10.42
CA GLY A 162 -28.94 -7.55 11.67
C GLY A 162 -29.60 -6.18 11.49
N PRO A 163 -29.82 -5.42 12.58
CA PRO A 163 -30.30 -4.04 12.49
C PRO A 163 -29.19 -3.14 11.90
N PRO A 164 -29.52 -2.22 10.96
CA PRO A 164 -28.54 -1.31 10.36
C PRO A 164 -27.86 -0.37 11.36
N ALA A 165 -28.48 -0.15 12.53
CA ALA A 165 -27.86 0.63 13.60
C ALA A 165 -26.56 0.00 14.15
N GLU A 166 -26.38 -1.31 13.93
CA GLU A 166 -25.20 -2.09 14.32
C GLU A 166 -24.18 -2.24 13.17
N ASP A 167 -24.44 -1.63 12.00
CA ASP A 167 -23.49 -1.65 10.89
C ASP A 167 -22.35 -0.65 11.15
N ARG A 168 -21.12 -1.11 10.92
CA ARG A 168 -19.91 -0.29 10.82
C ARG A 168 -19.40 -0.28 9.40
N VAL A 169 -18.98 0.89 8.93
CA VAL A 169 -18.49 1.14 7.58
C VAL A 169 -17.03 1.55 7.65
N LEU A 170 -16.17 0.77 7.01
CA LEU A 170 -14.80 1.13 6.68
C LEU A 170 -14.76 1.50 5.20
N SER A 171 -14.43 2.77 4.93
CA SER A 171 -14.29 3.30 3.57
C SER A 171 -12.83 3.65 3.33
N ASP A 172 -12.18 2.97 2.39
CA ASP A 172 -10.81 3.33 2.02
C ASP A 172 -10.79 4.75 1.41
N SER A 173 -9.82 5.57 1.78
CA SER A 173 -9.75 6.99 1.40
C SER A 173 -9.08 7.19 0.02
N TRP A 174 -9.20 8.40 -0.54
CA TRP A 174 -8.59 8.73 -1.85
C TRP A 174 -7.07 8.62 -1.79
N SER A 175 -6.48 9.06 -0.70
CA SER A 175 -5.07 8.89 -0.36
C SER A 175 -4.92 8.70 1.15
N GLU A 176 -3.70 8.59 1.62
CA GLU A 176 -3.32 8.54 3.03
C GLU A 176 -3.98 9.66 3.85
N ASP A 177 -4.05 10.87 3.31
CA ASP A 177 -4.47 12.07 4.04
C ASP A 177 -5.89 12.55 3.67
N ARG A 178 -6.52 11.98 2.64
CA ARG A 178 -7.70 12.59 1.98
C ARG A 178 -8.92 11.68 1.89
N PRO A 179 -9.88 11.82 2.81
CA PRO A 179 -9.68 12.31 4.17
C PRO A 179 -8.83 11.32 4.98
N GLY A 180 -8.42 11.72 6.19
CA GLY A 180 -7.88 10.79 7.17
C GLY A 180 -8.84 9.61 7.42
N MET A 181 -8.29 8.42 7.67
CA MET A 181 -9.05 7.18 7.75
C MET A 181 -9.88 7.13 9.05
N THR A 182 -11.19 6.87 8.92
CA THR A 182 -12.09 6.69 10.07
C THR A 182 -13.09 5.57 9.80
N ILE A 183 -13.38 4.77 10.83
CA ILE A 183 -14.43 3.73 10.79
C ILE A 183 -15.69 4.30 11.44
N HIS A 184 -16.79 4.27 10.71
CA HIS A 184 -18.04 4.91 11.13
C HIS A 184 -19.11 3.90 11.50
N ASN A 185 -19.87 4.18 12.57
CA ASN A 185 -21.16 3.51 12.77
C ASN A 185 -22.16 4.11 11.78
N LEU A 186 -22.88 3.28 11.04
CA LEU A 186 -23.90 3.70 10.06
C LEU A 186 -25.02 4.53 10.71
N ALA A 187 -25.28 4.29 12.00
CA ALA A 187 -26.24 5.05 12.78
C ALA A 187 -25.85 6.51 13.06
N ASP A 188 -24.60 6.93 12.77
CA ASP A 188 -24.17 8.30 13.01
C ASP A 188 -24.86 9.27 12.04
N SER A 189 -25.88 9.96 12.54
CA SER A 189 -26.66 10.95 11.80
C SER A 189 -25.88 12.15 11.25
N LYS A 190 -24.61 12.35 11.65
CA LYS A 190 -23.77 13.43 11.13
C LYS A 190 -23.33 13.21 9.68
N GLN A 191 -23.25 11.95 9.24
CA GLN A 191 -22.84 11.62 7.88
C GLN A 191 -24.06 11.24 7.04
N GLN A 192 -24.25 11.96 5.92
CA GLN A 192 -25.32 11.66 4.96
C GLN A 192 -24.83 10.73 3.83
N MET A 193 -23.52 10.48 3.77
CA MET A 193 -22.89 9.63 2.76
C MET A 193 -21.52 9.14 3.26
N HIS A 194 -21.22 7.85 3.06
CA HIS A 194 -19.87 7.30 3.23
C HIS A 194 -19.24 7.06 1.85
N ARG A 195 -18.17 7.80 1.55
CA ARG A 195 -17.43 7.69 0.28
C ARG A 195 -16.19 6.86 0.49
N ALA A 196 -15.98 5.88 -0.37
CA ALA A 196 -14.75 5.15 -0.45
C ALA A 196 -14.12 5.25 -1.84
N VAL A 197 -12.81 5.07 -1.89
CA VAL A 197 -12.05 4.94 -3.13
C VAL A 197 -11.40 3.56 -3.14
N GLY A 198 -11.61 2.82 -4.22
CA GLY A 198 -11.05 1.49 -4.38
C GLY A 198 -11.81 0.42 -3.59
N SER A 199 -11.98 0.54 -2.27
CA SER A 199 -12.63 -0.50 -1.45
C SER A 199 -13.51 0.02 -0.32
N GLN A 200 -14.57 -0.73 0.01
CA GLN A 200 -15.46 -0.45 1.15
C GLN A 200 -15.91 -1.76 1.81
N LEU A 201 -15.84 -1.81 3.14
CA LEU A 201 -16.26 -2.93 3.97
C LEU A 201 -17.38 -2.46 4.91
N ILE A 202 -18.50 -3.19 4.93
CA ILE A 202 -19.60 -2.97 5.86
C ILE A 202 -19.73 -4.21 6.72
N TYR A 203 -19.73 -4.07 8.05
CA TYR A 203 -19.79 -5.17 9.01
C TYR A 203 -20.86 -4.92 10.06
N ASN A 204 -21.72 -5.91 10.31
CA ASN A 204 -22.75 -5.81 11.35
C ASN A 204 -22.24 -6.42 12.67
N LEU A 205 -22.20 -5.60 13.73
CA LEU A 205 -21.71 -6.01 15.05
C LEU A 205 -22.53 -7.13 15.71
N GLN A 206 -23.81 -7.26 15.36
CA GLN A 206 -24.71 -8.24 15.96
C GLN A 206 -24.76 -9.57 15.20
N SER A 207 -24.91 -9.53 13.88
CA SER A 207 -24.97 -10.74 13.05
C SER A 207 -23.58 -11.32 12.75
N HIS A 208 -22.55 -10.49 12.90
CA HIS A 208 -21.17 -10.72 12.50
C HIS A 208 -20.98 -10.94 10.99
N GLU A 209 -21.92 -10.52 10.16
CA GLU A 209 -21.82 -10.61 8.70
C GLU A 209 -21.23 -9.33 8.11
N SER A 210 -20.44 -9.46 7.04
CA SER A 210 -19.88 -8.35 6.28
C SER A 210 -20.16 -8.45 4.78
N LEU A 211 -20.29 -7.28 4.14
CA LEU A 211 -20.18 -7.10 2.70
C LEU A 211 -18.90 -6.33 2.39
N PHE A 212 -18.07 -6.90 1.51
CA PHE A 212 -16.87 -6.25 0.98
C PHE A 212 -17.05 -5.96 -0.51
N LEU A 213 -16.70 -4.75 -0.95
CA LEU A 213 -16.51 -4.38 -2.36
C LEU A 213 -15.09 -3.84 -2.57
N GLY A 214 -14.39 -4.26 -3.63
CA GLY A 214 -13.03 -3.81 -3.94
C GLY A 214 -12.71 -3.81 -5.43
N ALA A 215 -12.25 -2.68 -5.97
CA ALA A 215 -11.78 -2.57 -7.34
C ALA A 215 -10.49 -3.34 -7.54
N LEU A 216 -10.44 -4.21 -8.55
CA LEU A 216 -9.26 -5.03 -8.81
C LEU A 216 -8.18 -4.28 -9.59
N THR A 217 -8.52 -3.15 -10.20
CA THR A 217 -7.65 -2.34 -11.04
C THR A 217 -7.99 -0.86 -10.86
N SER A 218 -6.99 0.00 -11.02
CA SER A 218 -7.14 1.46 -11.09
C SER A 218 -6.15 2.01 -12.12
N GLU A 219 -6.14 1.37 -13.29
CA GLU A 219 -5.19 1.71 -14.35
C GLU A 219 -5.67 2.88 -15.19
N ARG A 220 -6.98 2.97 -15.39
CA ARG A 220 -7.62 4.00 -16.19
C ARG A 220 -8.61 4.83 -15.40
N PHE A 221 -9.42 4.18 -14.58
CA PHE A 221 -10.43 4.85 -13.78
C PHE A 221 -10.11 4.78 -12.30
N LEU A 222 -10.62 5.78 -11.60
CA LEU A 222 -10.83 5.69 -10.18
C LEU A 222 -12.16 5.00 -9.93
N THR A 223 -12.19 4.02 -9.02
CA THR A 223 -13.45 3.45 -8.55
C THR A 223 -13.90 4.16 -7.28
N VAL A 224 -15.01 4.89 -7.36
CA VAL A 224 -15.59 5.63 -6.23
C VAL A 224 -16.88 4.94 -5.79
N LEU A 225 -16.94 4.54 -4.53
CA LEU A 225 -18.07 3.89 -3.87
C LEU A 225 -18.79 4.92 -3.00
N ARG A 226 -20.12 5.03 -3.11
CA ARG A 226 -20.92 5.99 -2.32
C ARG A 226 -22.11 5.31 -1.69
N LEU A 227 -22.13 5.29 -0.36
CA LEU A 227 -23.19 4.74 0.46
C LEU A 227 -24.04 5.90 1.03
N HIS A 228 -25.21 6.18 0.44
CA HIS A 228 -26.02 7.35 0.77
C HIS A 228 -27.10 7.05 1.80
N LEU A 229 -27.16 7.85 2.86
CA LEU A 229 -28.11 7.68 3.96
C LEU A 229 -29.24 8.70 3.90
N VAL A 230 -30.44 8.27 4.30
CA VAL A 230 -31.58 9.13 4.56
C VAL A 230 -32.08 8.91 5.98
N THR A 231 -32.32 10.00 6.70
CA THR A 231 -32.88 9.97 8.06
C THR A 231 -34.30 10.52 8.01
N ALA A 232 -35.29 9.65 8.19
CA ALA A 232 -36.68 10.11 8.37
C ALA A 232 -36.80 10.87 9.70
N SER A 233 -37.68 11.86 9.79
CA SER A 233 -37.88 12.66 11.02
C SER A 233 -38.17 11.76 12.24
N GLY A 234 -37.18 11.59 13.13
CA GLY A 234 -37.26 10.76 14.32
C GLY A 234 -37.05 9.25 14.11
N GLY A 235 -36.59 8.82 12.93
CA GLY A 235 -36.24 7.44 12.61
C GLY A 235 -34.72 7.19 12.59
N GLU A 236 -34.33 5.91 12.56
CA GLU A 236 -32.93 5.50 12.35
C GLU A 236 -32.49 5.82 10.92
N PRO A 237 -31.21 6.18 10.69
CA PRO A 237 -30.68 6.32 9.34
C PRO A 237 -30.88 5.03 8.53
N SER A 238 -31.38 5.17 7.31
CA SER A 238 -31.57 4.05 6.39
C SER A 238 -30.85 4.31 5.08
N LEU A 239 -30.38 3.25 4.43
CA LEU A 239 -29.73 3.35 3.14
C LEU A 239 -30.72 3.78 2.05
N SER A 240 -30.36 4.80 1.28
CA SER A 240 -31.15 5.34 0.15
C SER A 240 -30.58 4.92 -1.21
N SER A 241 -29.25 4.84 -1.32
CA SER A 241 -28.56 4.27 -2.46
C SER A 241 -27.16 3.78 -2.11
N TYR A 242 -26.66 2.84 -2.90
CA TYR A 242 -25.26 2.43 -2.92
C TYR A 242 -24.77 2.40 -4.38
N GLU A 243 -23.75 3.20 -4.66
CA GLU A 243 -23.20 3.41 -5.99
C GLU A 243 -21.74 2.98 -6.06
N GLY A 244 -21.32 2.41 -7.19
CA GLY A 244 -19.91 2.08 -7.46
C GLY A 244 -19.52 2.45 -8.89
N ASP A 245 -18.83 3.58 -9.02
CA ASP A 245 -18.54 4.22 -10.31
C ASP A 245 -17.07 4.11 -10.67
N SER A 246 -16.76 3.60 -11.86
CA SER A 246 -15.50 3.85 -12.53
C SER A 246 -15.57 5.20 -13.24
N THR A 247 -14.83 6.18 -12.73
CA THR A 247 -14.86 7.60 -13.12
C THR A 247 -13.45 8.20 -13.08
N GLY A 248 -13.32 9.52 -13.32
CA GLY A 248 -12.07 10.26 -13.16
C GLY A 248 -11.85 10.73 -11.73
N THR A 249 -10.82 11.55 -11.53
CA THR A 249 -10.42 12.03 -10.19
C THR A 249 -11.08 13.34 -9.78
N THR A 250 -11.76 14.03 -10.71
CA THR A 250 -12.26 15.41 -10.52
C THR A 250 -13.11 15.61 -9.27
N GLU A 251 -13.98 14.65 -8.92
CA GLU A 251 -14.79 14.74 -7.70
C GLU A 251 -13.93 14.86 -6.44
N LEU A 252 -12.87 14.04 -6.34
CA LEU A 252 -11.97 14.06 -5.20
C LEU A 252 -11.13 15.33 -5.23
N GLN A 253 -10.69 15.76 -6.42
CA GLN A 253 -9.88 16.96 -6.56
C GLN A 253 -10.63 18.25 -6.19
N MET A 254 -11.93 18.33 -6.48
CA MET A 254 -12.76 19.48 -6.11
C MET A 254 -12.92 19.68 -4.61
N GLU A 255 -12.57 18.68 -3.79
CA GLU A 255 -12.53 18.80 -2.33
C GLU A 255 -11.09 18.96 -1.80
N ASN A 256 -10.10 19.06 -2.70
CA ASN A 256 -8.67 19.13 -2.38
C ASN A 256 -7.98 20.14 -3.32
N SER A 257 -7.10 19.68 -4.22
CA SER A 257 -6.24 20.49 -5.10
C SER A 257 -6.99 21.48 -6.00
N LEU A 258 -8.27 21.22 -6.27
CA LEU A 258 -9.15 22.08 -7.07
C LEU A 258 -10.26 22.76 -6.26
N GLU A 259 -10.24 22.68 -4.92
CA GLU A 259 -11.27 23.25 -4.03
C GLU A 259 -11.54 24.73 -4.34
N HIS A 260 -10.46 25.49 -4.54
CA HIS A 260 -10.51 26.93 -4.81
C HIS A 260 -10.29 27.27 -6.30
N SER A 261 -10.20 26.26 -7.17
CA SER A 261 -9.92 26.46 -8.58
C SER A 261 -11.15 26.97 -9.35
N PRO A 262 -10.97 27.77 -10.40
CA PRO A 262 -12.07 28.24 -11.23
C PRO A 262 -12.72 27.07 -12.01
N ALA A 263 -13.96 27.26 -12.46
CA ALA A 263 -14.74 26.20 -13.11
C ALA A 263 -14.07 25.65 -14.39
N GLU A 264 -13.30 26.47 -15.11
CA GLU A 264 -12.51 26.00 -16.26
C GLU A 264 -11.43 24.97 -15.93
N ASP A 265 -10.92 24.96 -14.70
CA ASP A 265 -9.86 24.04 -14.25
C ASP A 265 -10.44 22.74 -13.64
N GLN A 266 -11.74 22.74 -13.32
CA GLN A 266 -12.48 21.58 -12.82
C GLN A 266 -12.97 20.70 -13.98
N VAL A 267 -12.03 20.20 -14.79
CA VAL A 267 -12.33 19.41 -15.99
C VAL A 267 -12.89 18.05 -15.56
N PRO A 268 -14.13 17.68 -15.94
CA PRO A 268 -14.66 16.35 -15.67
C PRO A 268 -14.07 15.33 -16.66
N LEU A 269 -14.03 14.06 -16.26
CA LEU A 269 -13.72 12.98 -17.18
C LEU A 269 -14.69 12.97 -18.37
N SER A 270 -14.16 12.86 -19.58
CA SER A 270 -14.95 12.76 -20.81
C SER A 270 -14.18 11.98 -21.88
N LEU A 271 -14.40 10.68 -21.96
CA LEU A 271 -13.71 9.80 -22.90
C LEU A 271 -14.53 9.59 -24.17
N PRO A 272 -13.98 9.85 -25.38
CA PRO A 272 -14.69 9.59 -26.61
C PRO A 272 -14.80 8.08 -26.87
N LEU A 273 -15.97 7.65 -27.33
CA LEU A 273 -16.25 6.29 -27.76
C LEU A 273 -16.81 6.30 -29.18
N ASP A 274 -16.01 5.82 -30.14
CA ASP A 274 -16.39 5.79 -31.55
C ASP A 274 -17.51 4.77 -31.85
N PRO A 275 -18.28 4.95 -32.94
CA PRO A 275 -19.26 3.96 -33.38
C PRO A 275 -18.69 2.55 -33.48
N GLY A 276 -19.33 1.60 -32.79
CA GLY A 276 -18.94 0.20 -32.73
C GLY A 276 -17.85 -0.14 -31.72
N ALA A 277 -17.24 0.85 -31.06
CA ALA A 277 -16.24 0.64 -30.01
C ALA A 277 -16.88 0.30 -28.66
N GLU A 278 -16.07 -0.26 -27.76
CA GLU A 278 -16.45 -0.66 -26.41
C GLU A 278 -15.51 -0.04 -25.37
N LEU A 279 -16.06 0.26 -24.19
CA LEU A 279 -15.32 0.72 -23.01
C LEU A 279 -15.89 0.03 -21.78
N SER A 280 -15.02 -0.49 -20.92
CA SER A 280 -15.43 -1.20 -19.71
C SER A 280 -15.05 -0.42 -18.44
N SER A 281 -15.81 -0.62 -17.37
CA SER A 281 -15.45 -0.20 -16.02
C SER A 281 -14.20 -0.92 -15.52
N GLU A 282 -13.69 -0.52 -14.36
CA GLU A 282 -12.86 -1.40 -13.56
C GLU A 282 -13.69 -2.62 -13.10
N ARG A 283 -13.02 -3.75 -12.87
CA ARG A 283 -13.69 -4.93 -12.31
C ARG A 283 -13.77 -4.78 -10.79
N VAL A 284 -14.95 -4.95 -10.22
CA VAL A 284 -15.19 -4.85 -8.77
C VAL A 284 -15.42 -6.25 -8.20
N LEU A 285 -14.53 -6.69 -7.32
CA LEU A 285 -14.69 -7.88 -6.49
C LEU A 285 -15.74 -7.60 -5.41
N PHE A 286 -16.56 -8.60 -5.09
CA PHE A 286 -17.45 -8.57 -3.94
C PHE A 286 -17.39 -9.87 -3.15
N SER A 287 -17.64 -9.78 -1.84
CA SER A 287 -17.73 -10.93 -0.95
C SER A 287 -18.73 -10.68 0.16
N VAL A 288 -19.39 -11.75 0.61
CA VAL A 288 -20.20 -11.77 1.84
C VAL A 288 -19.66 -12.87 2.74
N SER A 289 -19.31 -12.55 3.98
CA SER A 289 -18.70 -13.51 4.91
C SER A 289 -18.93 -13.11 6.37
N LYS A 290 -18.54 -13.97 7.30
CA LYS A 290 -18.37 -13.62 8.73
C LYS A 290 -16.92 -13.33 9.12
N ASP A 291 -16.00 -13.60 8.21
CA ASP A 291 -14.57 -13.43 8.39
C ASP A 291 -14.08 -12.33 7.45
N TYR A 292 -14.18 -11.09 7.91
CA TYR A 292 -13.78 -9.93 7.11
C TYR A 292 -12.25 -9.85 6.93
N HIS A 293 -11.44 -10.39 7.85
CA HIS A 293 -9.99 -10.50 7.65
C HIS A 293 -9.67 -11.38 6.45
N HIS A 294 -10.33 -12.54 6.31
CA HIS A 294 -10.19 -13.37 5.11
C HIS A 294 -10.64 -12.66 3.82
N GLN A 295 -11.66 -11.79 3.88
CA GLN A 295 -12.07 -10.97 2.73
C GLN A 295 -10.95 -10.02 2.29
N LEU A 296 -10.39 -9.28 3.25
CA LEU A 296 -9.30 -8.32 3.02
C LEU A 296 -8.04 -9.02 2.51
N ASP A 297 -7.62 -10.11 3.16
CA ASP A 297 -6.40 -10.86 2.79
C ASP A 297 -6.51 -11.50 1.38
N THR A 298 -7.69 -12.01 1.03
CA THR A 298 -7.94 -12.58 -0.31
C THR A 298 -7.89 -11.49 -1.38
N TYR A 299 -8.54 -10.36 -1.12
CA TYR A 299 -8.48 -9.20 -2.02
C TYR A 299 -7.04 -8.71 -2.21
N ALA A 300 -6.28 -8.56 -1.13
CA ALA A 300 -4.87 -8.17 -1.16
C ALA A 300 -4.02 -9.12 -2.03
N SER A 301 -4.21 -10.43 -1.84
CA SER A 301 -3.49 -11.46 -2.59
C SER A 301 -3.78 -11.38 -4.08
N LEU A 302 -5.03 -11.11 -4.47
CA LEU A 302 -5.41 -10.89 -5.86
C LEU A 302 -4.73 -9.66 -6.44
N ILE A 303 -4.67 -8.54 -5.71
CA ILE A 303 -3.97 -7.34 -6.17
C ILE A 303 -2.49 -7.63 -6.42
N ARG A 304 -1.83 -8.35 -5.50
CA ARG A 304 -0.44 -8.76 -5.67
C ARG A 304 -0.23 -9.53 -6.98
N GLU A 305 -1.11 -10.50 -7.25
CA GLU A 305 -1.00 -11.37 -8.43
C GLU A 305 -1.31 -10.63 -9.73
N ILE A 306 -2.38 -9.83 -9.78
CA ILE A 306 -2.85 -9.11 -10.97
C ILE A 306 -1.83 -8.05 -11.40
N HIS A 307 -1.27 -7.31 -10.43
CA HIS A 307 -0.41 -6.15 -10.69
C HIS A 307 1.08 -6.47 -10.62
N HIS A 308 1.43 -7.74 -10.36
CA HIS A 308 2.82 -8.15 -10.13
C HIS A 308 3.53 -7.25 -9.11
N ALA A 309 2.86 -7.03 -7.97
CA ALA A 309 3.30 -6.07 -6.97
C ALA A 309 4.73 -6.36 -6.49
N ARG A 310 5.50 -5.29 -6.26
CA ARG A 310 6.92 -5.39 -5.88
C ARG A 310 7.07 -5.48 -4.38
N THR A 311 6.81 -6.66 -3.84
CA THR A 311 6.68 -6.85 -2.38
C THR A 311 7.87 -7.55 -1.73
N SER A 312 8.96 -7.77 -2.47
CA SER A 312 10.14 -8.50 -2.00
C SER A 312 11.20 -7.62 -1.31
N ALA A 313 11.06 -6.30 -1.34
CA ALA A 313 12.05 -5.37 -0.80
C ALA A 313 12.20 -5.54 0.73
N PRO A 314 13.40 -5.43 1.32
CA PRO A 314 13.56 -5.62 2.77
C PRO A 314 12.78 -4.56 3.56
N PRO A 315 12.33 -4.82 4.80
CA PRO A 315 11.82 -3.75 5.65
C PRO A 315 12.95 -2.75 5.91
N LEU A 316 12.79 -1.49 5.48
CA LEU A 316 13.83 -0.47 5.63
C LEU A 316 13.79 0.10 7.03
N MET A 317 14.97 0.28 7.61
CA MET A 317 15.17 0.92 8.90
C MET A 317 16.18 2.05 8.71
N GLY A 318 15.94 3.20 9.31
CA GLY A 318 16.83 4.34 9.14
C GLY A 318 16.34 5.63 9.77
N TRP A 319 16.79 6.74 9.21
CA TRP A 319 16.46 8.09 9.65
C TRP A 319 15.84 8.91 8.53
N TRP A 320 14.77 9.62 8.87
CA TRP A 320 14.01 10.52 8.01
C TRP A 320 14.01 11.95 8.56
N SER A 321 14.29 12.94 7.71
CA SER A 321 14.60 14.29 8.21
C SER A 321 13.42 15.21 8.47
N TRP A 322 12.22 14.91 7.94
CA TRP A 322 11.11 15.89 7.86
C TRP A 322 10.65 16.39 9.22
N THR A 323 10.17 15.51 10.09
CA THR A 323 9.61 15.92 11.39
C THR A 323 10.69 16.47 12.34
N ALA A 324 11.97 16.19 12.09
CA ALA A 324 13.08 16.75 12.84
C ALA A 324 13.47 18.18 12.42
N TYR A 325 13.37 18.52 11.13
CA TYR A 325 13.94 19.75 10.59
C TYR A 325 13.03 20.54 9.65
N TYR A 326 12.03 19.92 9.04
CA TYR A 326 11.23 20.45 7.94
C TYR A 326 12.15 21.10 6.88
N PHE A 327 11.77 22.25 6.33
CA PHE A 327 12.59 23.06 5.43
C PHE A 327 13.91 23.58 6.04
N GLY A 328 14.16 23.38 7.34
CA GLY A 328 15.35 23.88 8.05
C GLY A 328 16.59 23.00 7.92
N LEU A 329 16.49 21.81 7.32
CA LEU A 329 17.65 20.91 7.18
C LEU A 329 18.74 21.57 6.32
N ASN A 330 19.98 21.50 6.78
CA ASN A 330 21.15 21.99 6.04
C ASN A 330 22.27 20.94 6.00
N GLN A 331 23.26 21.17 5.14
CA GLN A 331 24.38 20.26 4.90
C GLN A 331 25.11 19.80 6.18
N GLY A 332 25.29 20.69 7.16
CA GLY A 332 25.97 20.38 8.41
C GLY A 332 25.13 19.50 9.33
N ALA A 333 23.86 19.85 9.50
CA ALA A 333 22.91 19.06 10.30
C ALA A 333 22.70 17.66 9.68
N ALA A 334 22.56 17.57 8.36
CA ALA A 334 22.44 16.31 7.64
C ALA A 334 23.67 15.41 7.86
N LEU A 335 24.89 15.93 7.67
CA LEU A 335 26.11 15.15 7.90
C LEU A 335 26.25 14.71 9.36
N THR A 336 25.83 15.55 10.31
CA THR A 336 25.91 15.22 11.74
C THR A 336 24.99 14.04 12.09
N ASN A 337 23.75 14.03 11.60
CA ASN A 337 22.84 12.91 11.81
C ASN A 337 23.35 11.63 11.12
N ALA A 338 23.85 11.72 9.88
CA ALA A 338 24.43 10.57 9.18
C ALA A 338 25.61 9.94 9.95
N GLN A 339 26.50 10.76 10.51
CA GLN A 339 27.62 10.27 11.31
C GLN A 339 27.13 9.58 12.59
N TRP A 340 26.15 10.19 13.25
CA TRP A 340 25.57 9.64 14.48
C TRP A 340 24.88 8.30 14.23
N GLU A 341 24.02 8.22 13.21
CA GLU A 341 23.32 6.99 12.82
C GLU A 341 24.30 5.87 12.51
N ALA A 342 25.33 6.16 11.72
CA ALA A 342 26.35 5.19 11.34
C ALA A 342 27.14 4.64 12.53
N GLU A 343 27.37 5.47 13.56
CA GLU A 343 28.10 5.10 14.77
C GLU A 343 27.23 4.29 15.75
N HIS A 344 25.95 4.62 15.88
CA HIS A 344 25.10 4.10 16.97
C HIS A 344 24.12 3.02 16.50
N LEU A 345 23.52 3.16 15.32
CA LEU A 345 22.35 2.36 14.92
C LEU A 345 22.61 1.41 13.75
N LYS A 346 23.65 1.65 12.95
CA LYS A 346 23.97 0.81 11.77
C LYS A 346 24.14 -0.67 12.10
N SER A 347 24.75 -0.99 13.25
CA SER A 347 24.92 -2.38 13.71
C SER A 347 23.60 -3.09 14.02
N LEU A 348 22.52 -2.32 14.24
CA LEU A 348 21.17 -2.81 14.49
C LEU A 348 20.34 -2.90 13.19
N GLY A 349 20.87 -2.42 12.07
CA GLY A 349 20.22 -2.47 10.75
C GLY A 349 19.63 -1.15 10.26
N TYR A 350 19.73 -0.06 11.04
CA TYR A 350 19.36 1.28 10.60
C TYR A 350 20.38 1.79 9.59
N ASN A 351 20.04 1.68 8.32
CA ASN A 351 20.97 1.86 7.21
C ASN A 351 20.48 2.88 6.18
N ILE A 352 19.22 3.33 6.24
CA ILE A 352 18.69 4.35 5.32
C ILE A 352 18.92 5.75 5.91
N PHE A 353 19.58 6.61 5.15
CA PHE A 353 19.71 8.03 5.48
C PHE A 353 18.89 8.85 4.48
N HIS A 354 17.69 9.27 4.90
CA HIS A 354 16.68 9.85 4.05
C HIS A 354 16.54 11.36 4.28
N ILE A 355 16.91 12.15 3.26
CA ILE A 355 16.66 13.60 3.21
C ILE A 355 15.30 13.87 2.56
N ASP A 356 14.41 14.45 3.35
CA ASP A 356 13.05 14.81 2.93
C ASP A 356 12.94 16.22 2.31
N GLU A 357 11.73 16.73 2.10
CA GLU A 357 11.42 18.00 1.45
C GLU A 357 12.20 19.19 2.04
N GLY A 358 12.72 20.04 1.14
CA GLY A 358 13.33 21.33 1.47
C GLY A 358 14.78 21.46 1.03
N TYR A 359 15.40 20.37 0.60
CA TYR A 359 16.74 20.41 -0.01
C TYR A 359 16.72 21.06 -1.39
N GLN A 360 15.63 20.91 -2.14
CA GLN A 360 15.49 21.36 -3.52
C GLN A 360 15.26 22.87 -3.61
N TYR A 361 15.57 23.46 -4.76
CA TYR A 361 15.31 24.89 -5.01
C TYR A 361 13.82 25.23 -5.13
N ALA A 362 13.03 24.33 -5.71
CA ALA A 362 11.58 24.42 -5.88
C ALA A 362 11.00 23.01 -6.17
N ARG A 363 9.67 22.83 -6.04
CA ARG A 363 9.02 21.61 -6.57
C ARG A 363 9.15 21.59 -8.10
N GLY A 364 9.52 20.44 -8.66
CA GLY A 364 9.97 20.35 -10.05
C GLY A 364 11.43 20.77 -10.29
N GLU A 365 12.27 20.86 -9.26
CA GLU A 365 13.73 21.13 -9.34
C GLU A 365 14.57 20.17 -8.46
N TYR A 366 14.23 18.87 -8.46
CA TYR A 366 14.80 17.87 -7.54
C TYR A 366 16.29 17.54 -7.77
N SER A 367 16.85 17.91 -8.92
CA SER A 367 18.31 17.79 -9.16
C SER A 367 19.09 19.07 -8.86
N THR A 368 18.41 20.10 -8.33
CA THR A 368 18.96 21.42 -8.06
C THR A 368 18.79 21.77 -6.57
N PRO A 369 19.78 21.46 -5.71
CA PRO A 369 19.70 21.81 -4.30
C PRO A 369 19.69 23.33 -4.05
N ASN A 370 19.00 23.76 -2.99
CA ASN A 370 19.06 25.11 -2.49
C ASN A 370 20.47 25.40 -1.93
N VAL A 371 21.23 26.20 -2.67
CA VAL A 371 22.63 26.56 -2.34
C VAL A 371 22.79 27.24 -0.98
N THR A 372 21.74 27.83 -0.41
CA THR A 372 21.80 28.46 0.92
C THR A 372 21.89 27.40 2.03
N LEU A 373 21.20 26.27 1.85
CA LEU A 373 21.19 25.15 2.81
C LEU A 373 22.27 24.11 2.50
N PHE A 374 22.55 23.91 1.21
CA PHE A 374 23.50 22.93 0.68
C PHE A 374 24.49 23.58 -0.29
N PRO A 375 25.44 24.41 0.22
CA PRO A 375 26.35 25.19 -0.62
C PRO A 375 27.29 24.34 -1.49
N ASP A 376 27.59 23.10 -1.09
CA ASP A 376 28.41 22.18 -1.89
C ASP A 376 27.55 21.23 -2.76
N GLY A 377 26.22 21.38 -2.72
CA GLY A 377 25.26 20.44 -3.31
C GLY A 377 25.13 19.12 -2.54
N LEU A 378 24.27 18.22 -3.02
CA LEU A 378 23.98 16.94 -2.34
C LEU A 378 24.95 15.81 -2.68
N ALA A 379 25.52 15.78 -3.90
CA ALA A 379 26.42 14.68 -4.28
C ALA A 379 27.62 14.51 -3.32
N PRO A 380 28.36 15.59 -2.92
CA PRO A 380 29.46 15.45 -1.96
C PRO A 380 29.03 14.99 -0.57
N LEU A 381 27.80 15.35 -0.15
CA LEU A 381 27.22 14.87 1.11
C LEU A 381 26.93 13.37 1.01
N TYR A 382 26.25 12.92 -0.03
CA TYR A 382 25.93 11.51 -0.21
C TYR A 382 27.14 10.62 -0.44
N TYR A 383 28.22 11.11 -1.05
CA TYR A 383 29.49 10.38 -1.06
C TYR A 383 30.06 10.17 0.35
N LYS A 384 29.83 11.10 1.29
CA LYS A 384 30.21 10.89 2.71
C LYS A 384 29.29 9.88 3.38
N VAL A 385 27.97 10.00 3.18
CA VAL A 385 26.96 9.04 3.70
C VAL A 385 27.28 7.61 3.25
N ASN A 386 27.54 7.40 1.96
CA ASN A 386 27.95 6.10 1.42
C ASN A 386 29.24 5.56 2.09
N ARG A 387 30.23 6.43 2.35
CA ARG A 387 31.48 6.01 3.04
C ARG A 387 31.27 5.67 4.52
N LEU A 388 30.19 6.13 5.12
CA LEU A 388 29.78 5.70 6.46
C LEU A 388 29.08 4.32 6.45
N GLY A 389 28.76 3.80 5.25
CA GLY A 389 28.05 2.55 5.07
C GLY A 389 26.53 2.69 5.16
N LEU A 390 26.00 3.91 5.06
CA LEU A 390 24.57 4.19 4.99
C LEU A 390 24.14 4.32 3.52
N THR A 391 22.86 4.08 3.26
CA THR A 391 22.21 4.12 1.95
C THR A 391 21.49 5.46 1.78
N PRO A 392 21.89 6.29 0.80
CA PRO A 392 21.23 7.55 0.50
C PRO A 392 19.77 7.39 0.04
N GLY A 393 18.87 8.06 0.77
CA GLY A 393 17.46 8.27 0.43
C GLY A 393 17.16 9.74 0.15
N ILE A 394 16.21 10.02 -0.75
CA ILE A 394 15.78 11.38 -1.10
C ILE A 394 14.26 11.45 -1.33
N TRP A 395 13.65 12.58 -0.98
CA TRP A 395 12.26 12.90 -1.32
C TRP A 395 12.12 13.61 -2.68
N THR A 396 11.00 13.38 -3.36
CA THR A 396 10.56 14.07 -4.59
C THR A 396 9.03 14.19 -4.60
N ALA A 397 8.48 15.19 -5.29
CA ALA A 397 7.06 15.21 -5.70
C ALA A 397 7.01 15.15 -7.25
N PRO A 398 7.13 13.95 -7.85
CA PRO A 398 7.56 13.78 -9.25
C PRO A 398 6.77 14.57 -10.29
N PHE A 399 5.50 14.83 -10.01
CA PHE A 399 4.55 15.37 -10.98
C PHE A 399 4.12 16.80 -10.67
N GLU A 400 4.62 17.39 -9.59
CA GLU A 400 4.37 18.79 -9.26
C GLU A 400 5.44 19.72 -9.82
N VAL A 401 5.00 20.89 -10.27
CA VAL A 401 5.82 21.91 -10.89
C VAL A 401 5.49 23.26 -10.27
N SER A 402 6.46 23.84 -9.55
CA SER A 402 6.35 25.21 -9.04
C SER A 402 6.47 26.24 -10.16
N GLU A 403 5.81 27.39 -10.01
CA GLU A 403 5.95 28.56 -10.89
C GLU A 403 7.40 29.10 -10.97
N ARG A 404 8.23 28.79 -9.97
CA ARG A 404 9.65 29.15 -9.92
C ARG A 404 10.56 28.18 -10.67
N SER A 405 10.06 26.98 -10.99
CA SER A 405 10.85 25.94 -11.68
C SER A 405 11.20 26.34 -13.10
N TRP A 406 12.28 25.75 -13.63
CA TRP A 406 12.66 25.91 -15.03
C TRP A 406 11.58 25.40 -15.98
N VAL A 407 10.89 24.31 -15.62
CA VAL A 407 9.80 23.72 -16.41
C VAL A 407 8.67 24.74 -16.61
N TYR A 408 8.19 25.37 -15.54
CA TYR A 408 7.12 26.36 -15.67
C TYR A 408 7.53 27.56 -16.53
N GLN A 409 8.73 28.09 -16.30
CA GLN A 409 9.20 29.31 -16.96
C GLN A 409 9.50 29.12 -18.45
N ASN A 410 9.91 27.91 -18.86
CA ASN A 410 10.43 27.66 -20.21
C ASN A 410 9.59 26.67 -21.01
N HIS A 411 8.82 25.82 -20.34
CA HIS A 411 8.06 24.72 -20.94
C HIS A 411 6.62 24.61 -20.41
N PRO A 412 5.80 25.68 -20.44
CA PRO A 412 4.40 25.61 -20.05
C PRO A 412 3.58 24.64 -20.94
N GLU A 413 4.10 24.24 -22.10
CA GLU A 413 3.52 23.19 -22.93
C GLU A 413 3.69 21.77 -22.40
N TRP A 414 4.48 21.58 -21.34
CA TRP A 414 4.62 20.30 -20.63
C TRP A 414 3.68 20.17 -19.43
N LEU A 415 2.81 21.16 -19.20
CA LEU A 415 1.87 21.14 -18.08
C LEU A 415 0.49 20.66 -18.55
N VAL A 416 -0.26 20.05 -17.65
CA VAL A 416 -1.67 19.70 -17.86
C VAL A 416 -2.49 20.97 -18.02
N LYS A 417 -3.36 21.01 -19.04
CA LYS A 417 -4.09 22.22 -19.43
C LYS A 417 -5.59 22.07 -19.26
N ASN A 418 -6.27 23.20 -19.07
CA ASN A 418 -7.71 23.31 -19.20
C ASN A 418 -8.15 23.44 -20.67
N GLU A 419 -9.46 23.58 -20.91
CA GLU A 419 -10.03 23.71 -22.26
C GLU A 419 -9.53 24.95 -23.02
N LYS A 420 -9.14 26.01 -22.29
CA LYS A 420 -8.57 27.24 -22.87
C LYS A 420 -7.08 27.08 -23.23
N GLY A 421 -6.48 25.93 -22.95
CA GLY A 421 -5.06 25.66 -23.18
C GLY A 421 -4.13 26.30 -22.14
N GLN A 422 -4.67 26.69 -20.98
CA GLN A 422 -3.90 27.27 -19.87
C GLN A 422 -3.53 26.17 -18.87
N PRO A 423 -2.33 26.20 -18.26
CA PRO A 423 -1.96 25.26 -17.21
C PRO A 423 -2.95 25.30 -16.03
N ILE A 424 -3.33 24.13 -15.52
CA ILE A 424 -4.23 24.00 -14.35
C ILE A 424 -3.44 24.21 -13.06
N HIS A 425 -3.93 25.09 -12.21
CA HIS A 425 -3.40 25.31 -10.87
C HIS A 425 -3.85 24.19 -9.92
N ALA A 426 -2.89 23.56 -9.24
CA ALA A 426 -3.10 22.38 -8.40
C ALA A 426 -2.96 22.65 -6.89
N GLY A 427 -2.47 23.82 -6.48
CA GLY A 427 -2.24 24.12 -5.07
C GLY A 427 -0.99 24.96 -4.85
N SER A 428 -0.50 25.03 -3.62
CA SER A 428 0.66 25.87 -3.32
C SER A 428 1.51 25.33 -2.16
N VAL A 429 2.78 25.73 -2.12
CA VAL A 429 3.67 25.47 -0.98
C VAL A 429 3.64 26.66 -0.01
N GLU A 430 3.60 26.37 1.30
CA GLU A 430 3.64 27.34 2.42
C GLU A 430 2.63 28.51 2.35
N ASP A 431 1.33 28.20 2.35
CA ASP A 431 0.23 29.18 2.40
C ASP A 431 0.25 30.16 1.21
N GLU A 432 0.04 29.65 -0.01
CA GLU A 432 -0.09 30.43 -1.26
C GLU A 432 1.18 31.14 -1.76
N LYS A 433 2.36 30.85 -1.19
CA LYS A 433 3.61 31.55 -1.56
C LYS A 433 4.29 31.03 -2.82
N ASP A 434 4.03 29.80 -3.21
CA ASP A 434 4.63 29.17 -4.40
C ASP A 434 3.58 28.30 -5.09
N GLN A 435 3.06 28.77 -6.22
CA GLN A 435 1.94 28.14 -6.93
C GLN A 435 2.41 26.87 -7.67
N LEU A 436 1.60 25.82 -7.61
CA LEU A 436 1.89 24.49 -8.16
C LEU A 436 1.00 24.16 -9.35
N PHE A 437 1.60 23.45 -10.30
CA PHE A 437 1.01 22.96 -11.54
C PHE A 437 1.38 21.49 -11.75
N VAL A 438 0.66 20.80 -12.63
CA VAL A 438 0.87 19.37 -12.90
C VAL A 438 1.70 19.16 -14.16
N LEU A 439 2.74 18.34 -14.06
CA LEU A 439 3.52 17.86 -15.20
C LEU A 439 2.71 16.86 -16.03
N ASP A 440 2.56 17.13 -17.32
CA ASP A 440 1.98 16.20 -18.29
C ASP A 440 3.02 15.15 -18.70
N THR A 441 3.01 14.03 -17.99
CA THR A 441 3.87 12.87 -18.23
C THR A 441 3.57 12.13 -19.54
N THR A 442 2.51 12.48 -20.26
CA THR A 442 2.24 11.93 -21.59
C THR A 442 3.04 12.63 -22.67
N ASN A 443 3.59 13.81 -22.38
CA ASN A 443 4.49 14.55 -23.25
C ASN A 443 5.89 13.88 -23.25
N PRO A 444 6.43 13.44 -24.41
CA PRO A 444 7.75 12.82 -24.49
C PRO A 444 8.88 13.68 -23.92
N ALA A 445 8.80 15.01 -24.05
CA ALA A 445 9.83 15.91 -23.54
C ALA A 445 9.78 16.05 -22.00
N ALA A 446 8.58 16.02 -21.41
CA ALA A 446 8.41 15.92 -19.96
C ALA A 446 8.93 14.59 -19.42
N GLN A 447 8.75 13.48 -20.15
CA GLN A 447 9.37 12.20 -19.79
C GLN A 447 10.89 12.26 -19.86
N ASP A 448 11.49 12.92 -20.85
CA ASP A 448 12.94 13.12 -20.92
C ASP A 448 13.47 13.96 -19.77
N TYR A 449 12.69 14.95 -19.32
CA TYR A 449 12.97 15.69 -18.10
C TYR A 449 12.99 14.78 -16.86
N LEU A 450 11.97 13.93 -16.67
CA LEU A 450 11.95 12.93 -15.60
C LEU A 450 13.16 11.99 -15.68
N ARG A 451 13.46 11.43 -16.86
CA ARG A 451 14.63 10.57 -17.08
C ARG A 451 15.93 11.24 -16.63
N LYS A 452 16.11 12.51 -17.00
CA LYS A 452 17.30 13.27 -16.62
C LYS A 452 17.39 13.52 -15.12
N THR A 453 16.28 13.95 -14.50
CA THR A 453 16.23 14.21 -13.06
C THR A 453 16.56 12.94 -12.27
N TYR A 454 15.84 11.85 -12.53
CA TYR A 454 16.02 10.60 -11.79
C TYR A 454 17.35 9.89 -12.11
N SER A 455 17.87 10.02 -13.33
CA SER A 455 19.24 9.59 -13.64
C SER A 455 20.27 10.36 -12.82
N THR A 456 20.08 11.66 -12.59
CA THR A 456 21.02 12.47 -11.78
C THR A 456 21.01 11.98 -10.33
N LEU A 457 19.82 11.79 -9.74
CA LEU A 457 19.68 11.28 -8.38
C LEU A 457 20.39 9.93 -8.19
N VAL A 458 20.17 8.99 -9.11
CA VAL A 458 20.66 7.61 -8.96
C VAL A 458 22.12 7.46 -9.37
N ASN A 459 22.52 8.04 -10.52
CA ASN A 459 23.84 7.81 -11.11
C ASN A 459 24.90 8.81 -10.61
N ASP A 460 24.52 10.07 -10.40
CA ASP A 460 25.47 11.09 -9.99
C ASP A 460 25.53 11.22 -8.47
N TRP A 461 24.37 11.18 -7.78
CA TRP A 461 24.31 11.35 -6.33
C TRP A 461 24.37 10.01 -5.56
N GLY A 462 24.12 8.88 -6.24
CA GLY A 462 24.18 7.55 -5.64
C GLY A 462 22.97 7.19 -4.78
N VAL A 463 21.81 7.82 -5.03
CA VAL A 463 20.55 7.55 -4.32
C VAL A 463 20.02 6.15 -4.63
N ARG A 464 19.55 5.43 -3.61
CA ARG A 464 18.97 4.07 -3.75
C ARG A 464 17.60 3.89 -3.11
N TYR A 465 17.07 4.92 -2.46
CA TYR A 465 15.70 4.99 -2.00
C TYR A 465 15.12 6.36 -2.38
N ILE A 466 13.91 6.38 -2.96
CA ILE A 466 13.25 7.62 -3.38
C ILE A 466 11.79 7.62 -2.91
N LYS A 467 11.45 8.59 -2.06
CA LYS A 467 10.09 8.92 -1.67
C LYS A 467 9.44 9.80 -2.74
N MET A 468 8.22 9.45 -3.17
CA MET A 468 7.48 10.10 -4.25
C MET A 468 6.12 10.57 -3.74
N ASP A 469 6.04 11.84 -3.42
CA ASP A 469 4.94 12.45 -2.67
C ASP A 469 3.99 13.26 -3.56
N PHE A 470 2.86 13.67 -2.99
CA PHE A 470 1.83 14.52 -3.61
C PHE A 470 1.39 14.02 -5.01
N MET A 471 1.33 12.70 -5.17
CA MET A 471 0.85 12.07 -6.41
C MET A 471 -0.68 12.19 -6.55
N ASP A 472 -1.40 12.28 -5.45
CA ASP A 472 -2.82 12.53 -5.38
C ASP A 472 -3.12 13.97 -5.83
N ASP A 473 -2.36 14.96 -5.36
CA ASP A 473 -2.45 16.37 -5.80
C ASP A 473 -2.31 16.54 -7.31
N SER A 474 -1.45 15.71 -7.90
CA SER A 474 -1.11 15.79 -9.32
C SER A 474 -1.98 14.90 -10.22
N ALA A 475 -2.89 14.10 -9.65
CA ALA A 475 -3.83 13.30 -10.42
C ALA A 475 -5.07 14.13 -10.83
N ILE A 476 -4.87 15.14 -11.68
CA ILE A 476 -5.91 16.09 -12.13
C ILE A 476 -6.37 15.78 -13.55
N GLU A 477 -7.68 15.64 -13.77
CA GLU A 477 -8.21 15.52 -15.14
C GLU A 477 -7.98 16.81 -15.94
N GLY A 478 -7.66 16.68 -17.23
CA GLY A 478 -7.33 17.81 -18.08
C GLY A 478 -7.02 17.41 -19.51
N TYR A 479 -6.46 18.35 -20.26
CA TYR A 479 -6.06 18.17 -21.66
C TYR A 479 -4.56 17.85 -21.73
N TYR A 480 -4.28 16.58 -21.97
CA TYR A 480 -2.94 16.00 -22.08
C TYR A 480 -2.41 16.03 -23.51
N TYR A 481 -1.08 15.98 -23.66
CA TYR A 481 -0.36 15.85 -24.93
C TYR A 481 -0.81 14.61 -25.70
N LYS A 482 -0.96 13.48 -25.01
CA LYS A 482 -1.63 12.29 -25.53
C LYS A 482 -3.14 12.42 -25.28
N PRO A 483 -3.95 12.65 -26.32
CA PRO A 483 -5.38 12.86 -26.15
C PRO A 483 -6.07 11.61 -25.60
N ASN A 484 -7.22 11.80 -24.93
CA ASN A 484 -8.08 10.74 -24.38
C ASN A 484 -7.40 9.87 -23.30
N THR A 485 -6.42 10.46 -22.61
CA THR A 485 -5.74 9.87 -21.47
C THR A 485 -6.36 10.42 -20.18
N THR A 486 -6.61 9.56 -19.20
CA THR A 486 -7.07 9.98 -17.86
C THR A 486 -5.90 10.42 -16.99
N ALA A 487 -6.20 11.11 -15.87
CA ALA A 487 -5.18 11.49 -14.90
C ALA A 487 -4.37 10.28 -14.37
N LEU A 488 -5.05 9.17 -14.09
CA LEU A 488 -4.43 7.94 -13.60
C LEU A 488 -3.58 7.23 -14.66
N GLU A 489 -3.97 7.28 -15.94
CA GLU A 489 -3.13 6.76 -17.03
C GLU A 489 -1.86 7.61 -17.21
N ALA A 490 -1.97 8.94 -17.12
CA ALA A 490 -0.83 9.84 -17.17
C ALA A 490 0.13 9.56 -16.01
N GLN A 491 -0.37 9.46 -14.78
CA GLN A 491 0.44 9.13 -13.61
C GLN A 491 1.21 7.80 -13.79
N ARG A 492 0.55 6.74 -14.28
CA ARG A 492 1.20 5.45 -14.57
C ARG A 492 2.29 5.57 -15.65
N ILE A 493 2.11 6.40 -16.68
CA ILE A 493 3.16 6.69 -17.67
C ILE A 493 4.38 7.35 -17.00
N GLY A 494 4.14 8.28 -16.07
CA GLY A 494 5.18 8.93 -15.27
C GLY A 494 5.93 7.92 -14.39
N LEU A 495 5.20 7.10 -13.63
CA LEU A 495 5.76 6.06 -12.76
C LEU A 495 6.57 5.03 -13.54
N GLN A 496 6.08 4.56 -14.69
CA GLN A 496 6.84 3.66 -15.57
C GLN A 496 8.12 4.34 -16.06
N THR A 497 8.05 5.62 -16.46
CA THR A 497 9.23 6.38 -16.91
C THR A 497 10.28 6.46 -15.81
N ILE A 498 9.87 6.73 -14.57
CA ILE A 498 10.75 6.77 -13.41
C ILE A 498 11.34 5.38 -13.15
N ARG A 499 10.50 4.33 -13.05
CA ARG A 499 10.94 2.95 -12.81
C ARG A 499 11.94 2.47 -13.86
N ASP A 500 11.68 2.70 -15.15
CA ASP A 500 12.58 2.33 -16.25
C ASP A 500 13.92 3.06 -16.17
N THR A 501 13.92 4.29 -15.64
CA THR A 501 15.13 5.10 -15.49
C THR A 501 15.99 4.63 -14.33
N VAL A 502 15.38 4.37 -13.17
CA VAL A 502 16.11 4.04 -11.93
C VAL A 502 16.48 2.56 -11.84
N GLY A 503 15.77 1.69 -12.55
CA GLY A 503 15.99 0.25 -12.53
C GLY A 503 15.40 -0.46 -11.29
N ASN A 504 15.74 -1.74 -11.14
CA ASN A 504 15.23 -2.58 -10.04
C ASN A 504 16.03 -2.45 -8.74
N ASP A 505 17.24 -1.89 -8.80
CA ASP A 505 18.15 -1.76 -7.66
C ASP A 505 17.90 -0.46 -6.85
N VAL A 506 16.86 0.30 -7.20
CA VAL A 506 16.42 1.51 -6.51
C VAL A 506 15.02 1.29 -5.98
N TYR A 507 14.85 1.53 -4.69
CA TYR A 507 13.57 1.45 -4.03
C TYR A 507 12.77 2.72 -4.27
N LEU A 508 11.51 2.54 -4.69
CA LEU A 508 10.55 3.63 -4.83
C LEU A 508 9.46 3.50 -3.78
N ASP A 509 9.16 4.59 -3.11
CA ASP A 509 8.13 4.70 -2.08
C ASP A 509 7.04 5.65 -2.53
N LYS A 510 5.78 5.21 -2.48
CA LYS A 510 4.64 6.05 -2.85
C LYS A 510 4.13 6.81 -1.64
N ASP A 511 3.83 8.08 -1.83
CA ASP A 511 3.25 8.95 -0.82
C ASP A 511 2.24 9.89 -1.44
N GLY A 512 1.19 10.20 -0.66
CA GLY A 512 0.07 11.01 -1.11
C GLY A 512 -0.46 10.46 -2.42
N SER A 513 -1.06 9.27 -2.46
CA SER A 513 -1.49 8.66 -3.73
C SER A 513 -2.70 7.75 -3.57
N ALA A 514 -3.43 7.52 -4.67
CA ALA A 514 -4.42 6.44 -4.69
C ALA A 514 -3.73 5.10 -4.45
N MET A 515 -4.21 4.32 -3.47
CA MET A 515 -3.53 3.09 -3.00
C MET A 515 -3.19 2.09 -4.12
N LEU A 516 -4.10 1.92 -5.08
CA LEU A 516 -4.01 0.87 -6.11
C LEU A 516 -3.26 1.30 -7.38
N ASN A 517 -3.28 2.59 -7.75
CA ASN A 517 -2.69 3.06 -8.99
C ASN A 517 -1.16 2.83 -9.13
N PRO A 518 -0.33 3.00 -8.08
CA PRO A 518 1.13 2.83 -8.19
C PRO A 518 1.59 1.37 -8.06
N VAL A 519 0.70 0.43 -7.73
CA VAL A 519 1.05 -0.98 -7.53
C VAL A 519 1.71 -1.57 -8.79
N GLY A 520 2.82 -2.27 -8.58
CA GLY A 520 3.68 -2.82 -9.65
C GLY A 520 4.83 -1.91 -10.07
N PHE A 521 4.76 -0.61 -9.76
CA PHE A 521 5.86 0.34 -10.03
C PHE A 521 6.71 0.66 -8.81
N VAL A 522 6.11 0.64 -7.62
CA VAL A 522 6.75 1.01 -6.35
C VAL A 522 7.00 -0.20 -5.47
N ASP A 523 8.00 -0.11 -4.59
CA ASP A 523 8.38 -1.16 -3.65
C ASP A 523 7.79 -0.91 -2.26
N TYR A 524 7.65 0.35 -1.87
CA TYR A 524 7.11 0.81 -0.59
C TYR A 524 5.89 1.71 -0.81
N GLY A 525 5.10 1.93 0.23
CA GLY A 525 4.04 2.93 0.17
C GLY A 525 3.49 3.32 1.53
N ARG A 526 3.38 4.64 1.77
CA ARG A 526 2.73 5.18 2.96
C ARG A 526 1.29 4.65 3.05
N ILE A 527 0.88 4.17 4.23
CA ILE A 527 -0.47 3.60 4.43
C ILE A 527 -1.35 4.44 5.34
N SER A 528 -0.82 5.49 5.95
CA SER A 528 -1.57 6.31 6.90
C SER A 528 -1.14 7.77 6.87
N GLN A 529 -1.84 8.58 7.64
CA GLN A 529 -1.58 10.00 7.75
C GLN A 529 -0.16 10.28 8.25
N ASP A 530 0.33 11.49 7.95
CA ASP A 530 1.61 11.96 8.48
C ASP A 530 1.66 11.83 10.01
N THR A 531 2.83 11.46 10.52
CA THR A 531 3.10 11.38 11.96
C THR A 531 3.88 12.60 12.45
N GLY A 532 4.19 12.63 13.74
CA GLY A 532 4.98 13.69 14.34
C GLY A 532 5.21 13.50 15.83
N HIS A 533 5.80 14.52 16.45
CA HIS A 533 6.27 14.52 17.85
C HIS A 533 5.16 14.54 18.92
N THR A 534 3.96 14.06 18.61
CA THR A 534 2.80 14.10 19.52
C THR A 534 1.98 12.81 19.50
N PHE A 535 1.30 12.56 20.61
CA PHE A 535 0.34 11.47 20.73
C PHE A 535 -0.81 11.59 19.72
N SER A 536 -1.31 12.81 19.48
CA SER A 536 -2.41 13.05 18.53
C SER A 536 -2.05 12.61 17.12
N ALA A 537 -0.84 12.93 16.63
CA ALA A 537 -0.37 12.49 15.32
C ALA A 537 -0.33 10.95 15.23
N SER A 538 0.20 10.29 16.27
CA SER A 538 0.22 8.81 16.34
C SER A 538 -1.20 8.22 16.42
N LYS A 539 -2.09 8.83 17.20
CA LYS A 539 -3.49 8.40 17.33
C LYS A 539 -4.22 8.52 15.99
N GLU A 540 -4.05 9.62 15.27
CA GLU A 540 -4.65 9.84 13.95
C GLU A 540 -4.17 8.79 12.94
N ALA A 541 -2.86 8.55 12.86
CA ALA A 541 -2.28 7.56 11.95
C ALA A 541 -2.69 6.10 12.26
N ALA A 542 -3.15 5.78 13.47
CA ALA A 542 -3.38 4.38 13.85
C ALA A 542 -4.51 3.69 13.05
N THR A 543 -5.57 4.42 12.70
CA THR A 543 -6.69 3.84 11.96
C THR A 543 -6.29 3.45 10.53
N GLY A 544 -5.48 4.28 9.85
CA GLY A 544 -4.97 3.94 8.52
C GLY A 544 -4.05 2.72 8.53
N ILE A 545 -3.15 2.63 9.53
CA ILE A 545 -2.28 1.46 9.72
C ILE A 545 -3.09 0.18 9.96
N ALA A 546 -4.11 0.25 10.81
CA ALA A 546 -5.01 -0.87 11.06
C ALA A 546 -5.82 -1.26 9.82
N ALA A 547 -6.51 -0.30 9.20
CA ALA A 547 -7.41 -0.55 8.07
C ALA A 547 -6.67 -1.10 6.84
N ARG A 548 -5.37 -0.83 6.70
CA ARG A 548 -4.55 -1.23 5.54
C ARG A 548 -3.48 -2.27 5.88
N TYR A 549 -3.57 -2.95 7.03
CA TYR A 549 -2.59 -3.98 7.43
C TYR A 549 -2.35 -5.03 6.32
N TYR A 550 -3.41 -5.41 5.60
CA TYR A 550 -3.38 -6.41 4.54
C TYR A 550 -2.61 -5.95 3.29
N MET A 551 -2.36 -4.66 3.11
CA MET A 551 -1.62 -4.12 1.97
C MET A 551 -0.12 -4.42 2.07
N ASN A 552 0.41 -4.55 3.29
CA ASN A 552 1.81 -4.91 3.50
C ASN A 552 2.11 -6.26 2.83
N ARG A 553 3.15 -6.28 2.00
CA ARG A 553 3.58 -7.43 1.19
C ARG A 553 2.56 -7.93 0.15
N ASN A 554 1.52 -7.16 -0.12
CA ASN A 554 0.54 -7.43 -1.18
C ASN A 554 0.49 -6.32 -2.23
N TYR A 555 0.45 -5.06 -1.82
CA TYR A 555 0.50 -3.92 -2.73
C TYR A 555 1.94 -3.41 -2.87
N PHE A 556 2.61 -3.30 -1.73
CA PHE A 556 3.96 -2.80 -1.51
C PHE A 556 4.40 -3.23 -0.10
N VAL A 557 5.63 -2.91 0.32
CA VAL A 557 6.02 -2.94 1.74
C VAL A 557 5.42 -1.70 2.41
N ALA A 558 4.69 -1.88 3.51
CA ALA A 558 4.02 -0.76 4.16
C ALA A 558 5.04 0.28 4.66
N ASP A 559 4.73 1.56 4.47
CA ASP A 559 5.37 2.66 5.19
C ASP A 559 4.34 3.23 6.19
N PRO A 560 4.56 3.09 7.52
CA PRO A 560 3.70 3.71 8.52
C PRO A 560 4.00 5.20 8.77
N ASP A 561 4.87 5.79 7.94
CA ASP A 561 5.60 7.04 8.23
C ASP A 561 6.58 6.87 9.41
N ALA A 562 7.37 7.89 9.71
CA ALA A 562 8.38 7.79 10.76
C ALA A 562 7.78 7.78 12.16
N PHE A 563 8.44 7.12 13.11
CA PHE A 563 8.11 7.27 14.52
C PHE A 563 9.03 8.32 15.17
N THR A 564 8.56 8.90 16.27
CA THR A 564 9.34 9.86 17.06
C THR A 564 9.34 9.44 18.52
N VAL A 565 10.51 9.32 19.12
CA VAL A 565 10.67 8.96 20.53
C VAL A 565 11.38 10.04 21.34
N SER A 566 11.81 11.15 20.73
CA SER A 566 12.53 12.20 21.48
C SER A 566 11.60 13.12 22.28
N THR A 567 12.19 14.09 22.96
CA THR A 567 11.48 15.20 23.62
C THR A 567 11.48 16.48 22.76
N GLN A 568 11.78 16.34 21.48
CA GLN A 568 11.85 17.46 20.54
C GLN A 568 10.49 18.15 20.43
N THR A 569 10.53 19.48 20.33
CA THR A 569 9.36 20.33 20.05
C THR A 569 9.65 21.23 18.86
N ILE A 570 8.63 21.55 18.07
CA ILE A 570 8.77 22.32 16.84
C ILE A 570 7.94 23.60 16.97
N GLN A 571 8.58 24.68 17.42
CA GLN A 571 7.86 25.91 17.82
C GLN A 571 7.20 26.65 16.66
N ASP A 572 7.78 26.58 15.46
CA ASP A 572 7.30 27.32 14.28
C ASP A 572 6.25 26.53 13.47
N ARG A 573 5.83 25.35 13.95
CA ARG A 573 4.77 24.54 13.36
C ARG A 573 3.59 24.46 14.32
N THR A 574 2.40 24.79 13.81
CA THR A 574 1.16 24.79 14.59
C THR A 574 0.38 23.48 14.50
N TRP A 575 0.77 22.60 13.58
CA TRP A 575 0.15 21.29 13.40
C TRP A 575 0.41 20.39 14.62
N HIS A 576 -0.64 19.68 15.06
CA HIS A 576 -0.71 18.79 16.23
C HIS A 576 -0.23 19.30 17.59
N GLU A 577 -0.18 20.62 17.86
CA GLU A 577 0.24 21.15 19.17
C GLU A 577 1.65 20.72 19.62
N SER A 578 2.60 20.60 18.69
CA SER A 578 4.01 20.17 18.89
C SER A 578 4.88 21.04 19.82
N THR A 579 4.25 21.87 20.66
CA THR A 579 4.86 22.79 21.62
C THR A 579 5.22 22.15 22.97
N LYS A 580 4.70 20.95 23.26
CA LYS A 580 5.01 20.19 24.48
C LYS A 580 5.74 18.89 24.10
N PRO A 581 6.79 18.50 24.86
CA PRO A 581 7.42 17.21 24.65
C PRO A 581 6.46 16.06 24.94
N ALA A 582 6.49 15.04 24.09
CA ALA A 582 5.79 13.78 24.35
C ALA A 582 6.29 13.14 25.67
N THR A 583 5.39 12.47 26.38
CA THR A 583 5.75 11.62 27.52
C THR A 583 6.52 10.37 27.06
N LEU A 584 6.94 9.51 28.00
CA LEU A 584 7.57 8.24 27.62
C LEU A 584 6.53 7.28 27.02
N ASP A 585 5.37 7.16 27.68
CA ASP A 585 4.24 6.34 27.22
C ASP A 585 3.79 6.73 25.80
N GLU A 586 3.73 8.04 25.50
CA GLU A 586 3.37 8.52 24.16
C GLU A 586 4.45 8.22 23.09
N ALA A 587 5.72 8.21 23.48
CA ALA A 587 6.81 7.78 22.59
C ALA A 587 6.80 6.27 22.35
N GLU A 588 6.46 5.48 23.37
CA GLU A 588 6.23 4.05 23.26
C GLU A 588 5.07 3.75 22.30
N VAL A 589 3.98 4.55 22.33
CA VAL A 589 2.89 4.48 21.35
C VAL A 589 3.43 4.69 19.93
N SER A 590 4.19 5.76 19.70
CA SER A 590 4.70 6.11 18.37
C SER A 590 5.55 4.99 17.75
N ILE A 591 6.55 4.48 18.48
CA ILE A 591 7.43 3.41 17.97
C ILE A 591 6.71 2.06 17.83
N SER A 592 5.78 1.73 18.76
CA SER A 592 5.02 0.49 18.69
C SER A 592 4.03 0.50 17.53
N LEU A 593 3.49 1.66 17.18
CA LEU A 593 2.60 1.82 16.04
C LEU A 593 3.33 1.56 14.71
N ALA A 594 4.56 2.08 14.57
CA ALA A 594 5.40 1.73 13.43
C ALA A 594 5.72 0.22 13.40
N ALA A 595 6.01 -0.39 14.56
CA ALA A 595 6.31 -1.82 14.66
C ALA A 595 5.17 -2.74 14.20
N VAL A 596 3.90 -2.40 14.53
CA VAL A 596 2.75 -3.24 14.13
C VAL A 596 2.46 -3.19 12.63
N SER A 597 2.97 -2.21 11.89
CA SER A 597 2.86 -2.18 10.42
C SER A 597 3.64 -3.31 9.73
N GLY A 598 4.71 -3.79 10.37
CA GLY A 598 5.62 -4.80 9.82
C GLY A 598 6.37 -4.36 8.55
N GLY A 599 6.43 -3.05 8.31
CA GLY A 599 6.96 -2.43 7.11
C GLY A 599 8.24 -1.64 7.36
N MET A 600 8.28 -0.38 6.93
CA MET A 600 9.37 0.55 7.24
C MET A 600 9.39 0.93 8.72
N PHE A 601 10.59 1.29 9.20
CA PHE A 601 10.84 1.66 10.59
C PHE A 601 11.86 2.80 10.64
N GLU A 602 11.40 4.00 10.30
CA GLU A 602 12.23 5.20 10.22
C GLU A 602 12.06 6.09 11.45
N ILE A 603 13.16 6.73 11.87
CA ILE A 603 13.20 7.66 12.99
C ILE A 603 13.03 9.09 12.48
N GLY A 604 12.02 9.81 12.98
CA GLY A 604 11.71 11.22 12.68
C GLY A 604 12.33 12.23 13.65
N ASP A 605 13.24 11.81 14.52
CA ASP A 605 13.87 12.65 15.54
C ASP A 605 15.16 13.31 15.05
N ASN A 606 15.55 14.43 15.66
CA ASN A 606 16.94 14.86 15.66
C ASN A 606 17.77 13.83 16.47
N LEU A 607 18.50 12.96 15.78
CA LEU A 607 19.19 11.82 16.39
C LEU A 607 20.17 12.22 17.49
N THR A 608 20.88 13.34 17.30
CA THR A 608 21.85 13.82 18.31
C THR A 608 21.21 14.23 19.63
N SER A 609 19.90 14.47 19.64
CA SER A 609 19.15 14.76 20.87
C SER A 609 18.94 13.50 21.73
N LEU A 610 18.85 12.32 21.11
CA LEU A 610 18.56 11.05 21.78
C LEU A 610 19.70 10.62 22.72
N THR A 611 20.95 10.99 22.43
CA THR A 611 22.10 10.71 23.32
C THR A 611 21.93 11.29 24.73
N LYS A 612 21.05 12.27 24.92
CA LYS A 612 20.78 12.89 26.22
C LYS A 612 19.78 12.10 27.06
N ASP A 613 19.06 11.14 26.48
CA ASP A 613 18.04 10.34 27.14
C ASP A 613 18.24 8.85 26.84
N PRO A 614 18.99 8.12 27.68
CA PRO A 614 19.28 6.71 27.46
C PRO A 614 18.03 5.82 27.52
N VAL A 615 16.94 6.28 28.15
CA VAL A 615 15.68 5.51 28.21
C VAL A 615 15.00 5.53 26.83
N ARG A 616 14.93 6.69 26.20
CA ARG A 616 14.38 6.83 24.84
C ARG A 616 15.27 6.21 23.77
N LEU A 617 16.59 6.31 23.93
CA LEU A 617 17.54 5.59 23.06
C LEU A 617 17.32 4.07 23.14
N ALA A 618 17.08 3.52 24.33
CA ALA A 618 16.81 2.09 24.49
C ALA A 618 15.54 1.61 23.76
N LEU A 619 14.57 2.49 23.48
CA LEU A 619 13.38 2.14 22.68
C LEU A 619 13.76 1.77 21.24
N ILE A 620 14.61 2.57 20.60
CA ILE A 620 15.06 2.30 19.22
C ILE A 620 16.12 1.19 19.14
N GLU A 621 16.71 0.83 20.28
CA GLU A 621 17.61 -0.33 20.40
C GLU A 621 16.87 -1.62 20.79
N ASN A 622 15.55 -1.57 20.96
CA ASN A 622 14.77 -2.69 21.49
C ASN A 622 14.80 -3.89 20.52
N PRO A 623 15.38 -5.04 20.93
CA PRO A 623 15.58 -6.18 20.04
C PRO A 623 14.27 -6.88 19.64
N ASP A 624 13.21 -6.80 20.45
CA ASP A 624 11.92 -7.42 20.12
C ASP A 624 11.17 -6.58 19.08
N LEU A 625 11.16 -5.25 19.20
CA LEU A 625 10.58 -4.37 18.17
C LEU A 625 11.31 -4.49 16.82
N ILE A 626 12.65 -4.51 16.86
CA ILE A 626 13.47 -4.71 15.66
C ILE A 626 13.18 -6.07 15.00
N GLN A 627 12.91 -7.12 15.80
CA GLN A 627 12.56 -8.44 15.27
C GLN A 627 11.18 -8.47 14.61
N MET A 628 10.18 -7.79 15.19
CA MET A 628 8.86 -7.61 14.56
C MET A 628 8.99 -7.03 13.15
N ILE A 629 9.85 -6.01 12.99
CA ILE A 629 10.13 -5.38 11.69
C ILE A 629 10.87 -6.33 10.76
N ARG A 630 11.93 -7.01 11.22
CA ARG A 630 12.70 -7.96 10.40
C ARG A 630 11.87 -9.15 9.91
N LEU A 631 10.81 -9.52 10.63
CA LEU A 631 9.85 -10.52 10.18
C LEU A 631 9.09 -10.08 8.91
N GLY A 632 8.91 -8.78 8.71
CA GLY A 632 8.30 -8.19 7.52
C GLY A 632 6.81 -8.48 7.37
N LYS A 633 6.12 -8.81 8.48
CA LYS A 633 4.68 -9.12 8.54
C LYS A 633 3.96 -8.09 9.38
N ALA A 634 2.86 -7.55 8.86
CA ALA A 634 1.97 -6.69 9.65
C ALA A 634 1.27 -7.49 10.76
N SER A 635 1.06 -6.86 11.90
CA SER A 635 0.18 -7.37 12.95
C SER A 635 -1.28 -7.27 12.49
N VAL A 636 -2.08 -8.30 12.75
CA VAL A 636 -3.51 -8.29 12.43
C VAL A 636 -4.26 -7.47 13.48
N PRO A 637 -5.00 -6.40 13.11
CA PRO A 637 -5.88 -5.68 14.02
C PRO A 637 -7.10 -6.55 14.32
N ILE A 638 -7.06 -7.28 15.43
CA ILE A 638 -8.09 -8.28 15.75
C ILE A 638 -9.43 -7.65 16.14
N ASP A 639 -9.42 -6.38 16.51
CA ASP A 639 -10.60 -5.59 16.82
C ASP A 639 -10.95 -4.56 15.74
N LEU A 640 -10.43 -4.68 14.50
CA LEU A 640 -10.60 -3.70 13.42
C LEU A 640 -12.03 -3.19 13.27
N MET A 641 -13.01 -4.09 13.17
CA MET A 641 -14.43 -3.71 13.08
C MET A 641 -15.18 -3.84 14.41
N THR A 642 -14.53 -4.29 15.49
CA THR A 642 -15.17 -4.65 16.77
C THR A 642 -14.58 -3.94 17.98
N TYR A 643 -13.71 -2.94 17.78
CA TYR A 643 -13.12 -2.14 18.85
C TYR A 643 -14.20 -1.50 19.73
N ALA A 644 -13.88 -1.32 21.01
CA ALA A 644 -14.83 -0.79 21.98
C ALA A 644 -15.14 0.68 21.67
N VAL A 645 -16.35 1.14 22.01
CA VAL A 645 -16.77 2.51 21.69
C VAL A 645 -15.86 3.55 22.35
N GLU A 646 -15.32 3.23 23.53
CA GLU A 646 -14.39 4.08 24.27
C GLU A 646 -13.03 4.24 23.57
N ASP A 647 -12.62 3.27 22.75
CA ASP A 647 -11.36 3.34 21.99
C ASP A 647 -11.45 4.28 20.80
N GLU A 648 -12.67 4.51 20.27
CA GLU A 648 -12.98 5.28 19.05
C GLU A 648 -12.39 4.68 17.75
N GLN A 649 -11.33 3.87 17.85
CA GLN A 649 -10.58 3.26 16.76
C GLN A 649 -9.94 1.91 17.19
N PRO A 650 -9.41 1.09 16.27
CA PRO A 650 -8.77 -0.18 16.60
C PRO A 650 -7.62 -0.01 17.60
N SER A 651 -7.53 -0.90 18.59
CA SER A 651 -6.50 -0.80 19.64
C SER A 651 -5.76 -2.09 19.94
N ILE A 652 -6.15 -3.23 19.34
CA ILE A 652 -5.56 -4.53 19.64
C ILE A 652 -5.02 -5.21 18.39
N PHE A 653 -3.70 -5.44 18.38
CA PHE A 653 -2.98 -6.02 17.24
C PHE A 653 -2.30 -7.31 17.65
N LEU A 654 -2.45 -8.35 16.84
CA LEU A 654 -1.82 -9.66 17.05
C LEU A 654 -0.89 -10.00 15.89
N LEU A 655 0.38 -10.21 16.20
CA LEU A 655 1.35 -10.78 15.28
C LEU A 655 1.68 -12.20 15.74
N LYS A 656 1.24 -13.20 14.96
CA LYS A 656 1.70 -14.57 15.13
C LYS A 656 3.03 -14.73 14.40
N GLU A 657 4.11 -14.63 15.15
CA GLU A 657 5.45 -14.66 14.56
C GLU A 657 5.81 -16.07 14.12
N ASP A 658 5.55 -17.05 14.99
CA ASP A 658 5.59 -18.48 14.68
C ASP A 658 4.56 -19.27 15.51
N ARG A 659 4.66 -20.61 15.47
CA ARG A 659 3.77 -21.53 16.21
C ARG A 659 3.97 -21.54 17.73
N ARG A 660 5.05 -20.95 18.24
CA ARG A 660 5.42 -20.85 19.66
C ARG A 660 5.31 -19.41 20.18
N GLN A 661 5.59 -18.40 19.36
CA GLN A 661 5.73 -17.01 19.78
C GLN A 661 4.72 -16.11 19.06
N SER A 662 4.10 -15.20 19.82
CA SER A 662 3.24 -14.15 19.30
C SER A 662 3.49 -12.83 20.02
N MET A 663 3.31 -11.72 19.32
CA MET A 663 3.30 -10.38 19.88
C MET A 663 1.87 -9.85 19.92
N LEU A 664 1.43 -9.42 21.09
CA LEU A 664 0.13 -8.77 21.29
C LEU A 664 0.37 -7.32 21.70
N THR A 665 0.01 -6.38 20.83
CA THR A 665 0.12 -4.94 21.09
C THR A 665 -1.26 -4.38 21.45
N VAL A 666 -1.35 -3.70 22.59
CA VAL A 666 -2.60 -3.14 23.12
C VAL A 666 -2.40 -1.66 23.40
N PHE A 667 -3.09 -0.80 22.65
CA PHE A 667 -3.05 0.65 22.82
C PHE A 667 -4.16 1.13 23.77
N ASP A 668 -3.90 2.20 24.53
CA ASP A 668 -4.92 2.99 25.21
C ASP A 668 -5.02 4.37 24.58
N TRP A 669 -6.04 4.58 23.76
CA TRP A 669 -6.27 5.85 23.08
C TRP A 669 -6.96 6.90 23.95
N THR A 670 -7.28 6.57 25.20
CA THR A 670 -8.19 7.34 26.06
C THR A 670 -7.44 8.25 27.03
N ASP A 671 -8.13 9.27 27.55
CA ASP A 671 -7.58 10.23 28.52
C ASP A 671 -7.52 9.71 29.96
N LYS A 672 -7.83 8.43 30.19
CA LYS A 672 -7.88 7.84 31.53
C LYS A 672 -7.26 6.46 31.52
N GLN A 673 -6.65 6.08 32.64
CA GLN A 673 -6.16 4.73 32.85
C GLN A 673 -7.27 3.70 32.59
N ARG A 674 -6.92 2.62 31.88
CA ARG A 674 -7.83 1.55 31.54
C ARG A 674 -7.30 0.17 31.87
N ALA A 675 -8.25 -0.73 32.11
CA ALA A 675 -8.03 -2.16 32.28
C ALA A 675 -8.50 -2.89 31.03
N HIS A 676 -7.67 -3.78 30.48
CA HIS A 676 -8.05 -4.69 29.40
C HIS A 676 -8.08 -6.13 29.91
N SER A 677 -9.05 -6.90 29.42
CA SER A 677 -9.22 -8.32 29.71
C SER A 677 -9.39 -9.07 28.40
N ILE A 678 -8.36 -9.81 28.00
CA ILE A 678 -8.28 -10.46 26.69
C ILE A 678 -8.30 -11.98 26.87
N ASP A 679 -9.29 -12.64 26.27
CA ASP A 679 -9.33 -14.11 26.20
C ASP A 679 -8.40 -14.57 25.07
N LEU A 680 -7.32 -15.27 25.44
CA LEU A 680 -6.34 -15.78 24.48
C LEU A 680 -7.00 -16.69 23.43
N SER A 681 -8.00 -17.49 23.80
CA SER A 681 -8.67 -18.40 22.86
C SER A 681 -9.50 -17.64 21.82
N ALA A 682 -10.09 -16.50 22.22
CA ALA A 682 -10.88 -15.66 21.32
C ALA A 682 -10.02 -14.97 20.24
N ILE A 683 -8.73 -14.77 20.53
CA ILE A 683 -7.77 -14.16 19.60
C ILE A 683 -6.93 -15.22 18.86
N GLY A 684 -7.35 -16.49 18.92
CA GLY A 684 -6.70 -17.57 18.19
C GLY A 684 -5.43 -18.13 18.84
N LEU A 685 -5.27 -17.97 20.16
CA LEU A 685 -4.23 -18.59 21.01
C LEU A 685 -4.90 -19.57 21.99
N PRO A 686 -5.01 -20.87 21.68
CA PRO A 686 -5.83 -21.81 22.45
C PRO A 686 -5.35 -21.94 23.90
N ALA A 687 -6.26 -21.87 24.88
CA ALA A 687 -5.90 -22.05 26.30
C ALA A 687 -5.76 -23.53 26.71
N ALA A 688 -6.53 -24.43 26.09
CA ALA A 688 -6.59 -25.84 26.48
C ALA A 688 -5.36 -26.63 26.00
N GLY A 689 -4.53 -27.10 26.93
CA GLY A 689 -3.33 -27.89 26.62
C GLY A 689 -2.08 -27.06 26.29
N HIS A 690 -2.19 -25.72 26.33
CA HIS A 690 -1.08 -24.79 26.09
C HIS A 690 -0.66 -24.09 27.38
N HIS A 691 0.60 -23.67 27.44
CA HIS A 691 1.18 -23.03 28.62
C HIS A 691 1.92 -21.76 28.21
N TYR A 692 1.30 -20.60 28.41
CA TYR A 692 1.88 -19.32 27.98
C TYR A 692 2.70 -18.63 29.07
N VAL A 693 3.85 -18.10 28.68
CA VAL A 693 4.62 -17.10 29.42
C VAL A 693 4.46 -15.76 28.71
N VAL A 694 4.11 -14.72 29.45
CA VAL A 694 3.88 -13.37 28.91
C VAL A 694 4.91 -12.43 29.50
N THR A 695 5.57 -11.64 28.65
CA THR A 695 6.49 -10.58 29.05
C THR A 695 6.15 -9.32 28.28
N ASP A 696 6.18 -8.18 28.96
CA ASP A 696 6.11 -6.90 28.28
C ASP A 696 7.52 -6.46 27.88
N VAL A 697 7.68 -6.12 26.59
CA VAL A 697 8.98 -5.76 26.02
C VAL A 697 9.31 -4.27 26.18
N LEU A 698 8.36 -3.46 26.66
CA LEU A 698 8.53 -2.03 26.95
C LEU A 698 8.63 -1.77 28.46
N ASP A 699 7.73 -2.33 29.26
CA ASP A 699 7.75 -2.15 30.73
C ASP A 699 7.89 -3.46 31.53
N THR A 700 9.05 -3.63 32.16
CA THR A 700 9.32 -4.76 33.07
C THR A 700 8.76 -4.58 34.49
N LYS A 701 8.19 -3.42 34.83
CA LYS A 701 7.73 -3.11 36.20
C LYS A 701 6.29 -3.54 36.44
N GLU A 702 5.38 -3.30 35.51
CA GLU A 702 3.97 -3.68 35.65
C GLU A 702 3.60 -4.90 34.80
N MET A 703 3.96 -6.10 35.24
CA MET A 703 3.72 -7.32 34.46
C MET A 703 2.22 -7.66 34.32
N PRO A 704 1.77 -8.07 33.11
CA PRO A 704 0.40 -8.52 32.92
C PRO A 704 0.14 -9.82 33.69
N THR A 705 -1.13 -10.07 34.05
CA THR A 705 -1.52 -11.30 34.75
C THR A 705 -2.29 -12.22 33.82
N LEU A 706 -1.90 -13.50 33.75
CA LEU A 706 -2.59 -14.52 32.97
C LEU A 706 -3.20 -15.56 33.91
N SER A 707 -4.53 -15.66 33.90
CA SER A 707 -5.26 -16.63 34.72
C SER A 707 -6.42 -17.24 33.94
N GLY A 708 -6.48 -18.56 33.88
CA GLY A 708 -7.55 -19.27 33.17
C GLY A 708 -7.65 -18.95 31.67
N GLY A 709 -6.54 -18.57 31.02
CA GLY A 709 -6.53 -18.13 29.62
C GLY A 709 -6.92 -16.66 29.39
N ILE A 710 -7.22 -15.92 30.46
CA ILE A 710 -7.56 -14.50 30.40
C ILE A 710 -6.34 -13.68 30.79
N LEU A 711 -5.91 -12.81 29.89
CA LEU A 711 -4.84 -11.85 30.08
C LEU A 711 -5.43 -10.53 30.59
N SER A 712 -5.02 -10.11 31.79
CA SER A 712 -5.42 -8.85 32.40
C SER A 712 -4.27 -7.85 32.39
N ILE A 713 -4.54 -6.67 31.83
CA ILE A 713 -3.60 -5.59 31.61
C ILE A 713 -4.14 -4.33 32.27
N GLN A 714 -3.28 -3.59 32.96
CA GLN A 714 -3.53 -2.23 33.42
C GLN A 714 -2.56 -1.32 32.67
N GLN A 715 -3.06 -0.22 32.12
CA GLN A 715 -2.23 0.70 31.37
C GLN A 715 -2.69 2.15 31.56
N PRO A 716 -1.76 3.11 31.71
CA PRO A 716 -2.09 4.54 31.79
C PRO A 716 -2.86 5.04 30.55
N ALA A 717 -3.43 6.24 30.69
CA ALA A 717 -3.91 6.99 29.53
C ALA A 717 -2.77 7.20 28.51
N HIS A 718 -3.10 7.25 27.21
CA HIS A 718 -2.15 7.57 26.14
C HIS A 718 -0.91 6.66 26.12
N SER A 719 -1.10 5.36 26.31
CA SER A 719 -0.01 4.38 26.45
C SER A 719 -0.21 3.16 25.56
N VAL A 720 0.80 2.29 25.53
CA VAL A 720 0.76 1.00 24.83
C VAL A 720 1.44 -0.08 25.65
N ARG A 721 0.99 -1.32 25.49
CA ARG A 721 1.63 -2.52 26.02
C ARG A 721 1.98 -3.44 24.87
N VAL A 722 3.24 -3.87 24.78
CA VAL A 722 3.70 -4.79 23.73
C VAL A 722 4.11 -6.10 24.40
N LEU A 723 3.24 -7.11 24.28
CA LEU A 723 3.34 -8.33 25.05
C LEU A 723 3.85 -9.48 24.19
N LYS A 724 5.03 -9.97 24.52
CA LYS A 724 5.59 -11.21 23.99
C LYS A 724 4.99 -12.41 24.69
N ILE A 725 4.27 -13.23 23.94
CA ILE A 725 3.57 -14.43 24.42
C ILE A 725 4.28 -15.66 23.88
N ILE A 726 4.82 -16.48 24.78
CA ILE A 726 5.56 -17.71 24.45
C ILE A 726 4.77 -18.92 24.93
N ASP A 727 4.34 -19.77 24.01
CA ASP A 727 3.78 -21.08 24.31
C ASP A 727 4.88 -22.08 24.67
N THR A 728 5.10 -22.24 25.97
CA THR A 728 6.08 -23.18 26.53
C THR A 728 5.72 -24.65 26.29
N SER A 729 4.49 -24.96 25.86
CA SER A 729 4.09 -26.33 25.49
C SER A 729 4.64 -26.76 24.12
N VAL A 730 4.94 -25.82 23.23
CA VAL A 730 5.53 -26.07 21.90
C VAL A 730 7.06 -25.95 22.01
N PRO A 731 7.88 -27.00 21.80
CA PRO A 731 9.33 -26.90 21.97
C PRO A 731 9.98 -25.80 21.13
N ALA A 732 10.97 -25.09 21.70
CA ALA A 732 11.81 -24.17 20.93
C ALA A 732 12.65 -24.96 19.93
N THR A 733 12.59 -24.58 18.66
CA THR A 733 13.36 -25.21 17.57
C THR A 733 13.93 -24.13 16.67
N GLY A 734 15.20 -24.25 16.28
CA GLY A 734 15.76 -23.39 15.24
C GLY A 734 15.08 -23.63 13.90
N PRO A 735 15.06 -22.64 13.00
CA PRO A 735 14.49 -22.79 11.67
C PRO A 735 15.27 -23.85 10.88
N THR A 736 14.73 -24.40 9.81
CA THR A 736 15.53 -25.20 8.86
C THR A 736 16.30 -24.29 7.90
N VAL A 737 17.43 -24.76 7.39
CA VAL A 737 18.13 -24.09 6.29
C VAL A 737 18.64 -25.13 5.28
N GLU A 738 18.43 -24.83 4.00
CA GLU A 738 19.02 -25.52 2.87
C GLU A 738 19.70 -24.49 1.96
N ALA A 739 20.96 -24.74 1.62
CA ALA A 739 21.71 -23.95 0.67
C ALA A 739 21.54 -24.49 -0.76
N ASN A 740 21.25 -23.58 -1.68
CA ASN A 740 21.41 -23.80 -3.12
C ASN A 740 22.76 -23.21 -3.55
N HIS A 741 23.62 -24.06 -4.08
CA HIS A 741 25.00 -23.71 -4.36
C HIS A 741 25.54 -24.47 -5.59
N PRO A 742 26.55 -23.94 -6.30
CA PRO A 742 27.28 -24.69 -7.30
C PRO A 742 28.12 -25.82 -6.66
N SER A 743 28.31 -26.92 -7.39
CA SER A 743 29.16 -28.05 -6.96
C SER A 743 30.66 -27.74 -7.04
N ASP A 744 31.03 -26.88 -7.97
CA ASP A 744 32.41 -26.53 -8.30
C ASP A 744 32.49 -25.14 -8.93
N GLY A 745 33.70 -24.60 -8.98
CA GLY A 745 33.97 -23.29 -9.56
C GLY A 745 35.41 -23.15 -10.05
N LYS A 746 35.71 -21.99 -10.63
CA LYS A 746 37.07 -21.60 -11.02
C LYS A 746 37.55 -20.44 -10.17
N ALA A 747 38.83 -20.43 -9.82
CA ALA A 747 39.45 -19.30 -9.15
C ALA A 747 39.24 -18.02 -9.99
N GLY A 748 38.70 -16.97 -9.36
CA GLY A 748 38.35 -15.70 -10.00
C GLY A 748 36.97 -15.63 -10.68
N ALA A 749 36.17 -16.70 -10.65
CA ALA A 749 34.78 -16.67 -11.13
C ALA A 749 33.82 -16.31 -10.00
N VAL A 750 32.84 -15.44 -10.29
CA VAL A 750 31.74 -15.12 -9.36
C VAL A 750 30.79 -16.31 -9.26
N LEU A 751 30.57 -16.79 -8.04
CA LEU A 751 29.64 -17.86 -7.71
C LEU A 751 28.47 -17.29 -6.93
N ARG A 752 27.27 -17.84 -7.17
CA ARG A 752 26.02 -17.41 -6.53
C ARG A 752 25.54 -18.49 -5.56
N PHE A 753 25.12 -18.08 -4.38
CA PHE A 753 24.59 -18.94 -3.34
C PHE A 753 23.24 -18.39 -2.90
N SER A 754 22.32 -19.26 -2.54
CA SER A 754 21.06 -18.85 -1.93
C SER A 754 20.66 -19.78 -0.80
N ALA A 755 20.00 -19.29 0.24
CA ALA A 755 19.50 -20.11 1.36
C ALA A 755 17.98 -20.07 1.42
N ARG A 756 17.37 -21.15 1.91
CA ARG A 756 15.92 -21.27 2.05
C ARG A 756 15.58 -22.01 3.33
N SER A 757 14.51 -21.63 4.01
CA SER A 757 13.87 -22.45 5.06
C SER A 757 12.65 -23.15 4.48
N HIS A 758 12.44 -24.42 4.86
CA HIS A 758 11.28 -25.23 4.44
C HIS A 758 10.22 -25.39 5.53
N GLN A 759 10.51 -24.91 6.74
CA GLN A 759 9.56 -24.91 7.85
C GLN A 759 8.81 -23.58 7.93
N ALA A 760 7.63 -23.62 8.57
CA ALA A 760 6.83 -22.43 8.84
C ALA A 760 7.50 -21.45 9.82
N ASP A 761 8.55 -21.90 10.53
CA ASP A 761 9.28 -21.06 11.47
C ASP A 761 10.12 -20.01 10.70
N PRO A 762 9.93 -18.70 10.98
CA PRO A 762 10.58 -17.63 10.25
C PRO A 762 12.07 -17.54 10.58
N VAL A 763 12.84 -17.14 9.56
CA VAL A 763 14.27 -16.83 9.70
C VAL A 763 14.43 -15.33 9.74
N ILE A 764 15.05 -14.80 10.79
CA ILE A 764 15.31 -13.38 10.96
C ILE A 764 16.68 -12.96 10.41
N SER A 765 17.62 -13.89 10.24
CA SER A 765 18.92 -13.62 9.61
C SER A 765 19.58 -14.86 9.02
N TYR A 766 20.35 -14.65 7.94
CA TYR A 766 21.22 -15.65 7.32
C TYR A 766 22.67 -15.14 7.31
N ARG A 767 23.61 -15.98 7.76
CA ARG A 767 25.05 -15.70 7.74
C ARG A 767 25.82 -16.81 7.05
N TRP A 768 26.58 -16.45 6.03
CA TRP A 768 27.44 -17.33 5.24
C TRP A 768 28.89 -17.21 5.70
N ASP A 769 29.58 -18.34 5.82
CA ASP A 769 31.02 -18.47 5.97
C ASP A 769 31.53 -19.33 4.81
N PHE A 770 32.39 -18.77 3.96
CA PHE A 770 32.86 -19.44 2.75
C PHE A 770 34.09 -20.33 2.98
N GLY A 771 34.60 -20.40 4.22
CA GLY A 771 35.74 -21.26 4.58
C GLY A 771 37.10 -20.76 4.10
N ASP A 772 37.16 -19.57 3.49
CA ASP A 772 38.39 -18.86 3.12
C ASP A 772 38.66 -17.62 3.99
N GLY A 773 37.86 -17.45 5.04
CA GLY A 773 37.92 -16.31 5.96
C GLY A 773 36.96 -15.17 5.61
N VAL A 774 36.19 -15.27 4.52
CA VAL A 774 35.17 -14.30 4.13
C VAL A 774 33.78 -14.75 4.58
N THR A 775 32.98 -13.79 5.04
CA THR A 775 31.57 -14.01 5.39
C THR A 775 30.65 -13.05 4.66
N SER A 776 29.37 -13.41 4.54
CA SER A 776 28.33 -12.55 3.99
C SER A 776 27.01 -12.76 4.72
N GLU A 777 26.09 -11.81 4.56
CA GLU A 777 24.75 -11.88 5.15
C GLU A 777 23.71 -11.75 4.04
N GLY A 778 22.57 -12.41 4.24
CA GLY A 778 21.45 -12.37 3.30
C GLY A 778 21.05 -13.73 2.74
N ILE A 779 19.87 -13.74 2.12
CA ILE A 779 19.28 -14.92 1.49
C ILE A 779 20.05 -15.29 0.23
N ASP A 780 20.32 -14.31 -0.63
CA ASP A 780 21.10 -14.45 -1.86
C ASP A 780 22.43 -13.71 -1.70
N VAL A 781 23.54 -14.40 -1.95
CA VAL A 781 24.89 -13.84 -1.83
C VAL A 781 25.77 -14.26 -3.00
N GLU A 782 26.74 -13.42 -3.35
CA GLU A 782 27.77 -13.71 -4.34
C GLU A 782 29.15 -13.81 -3.65
N HIS A 783 29.97 -14.76 -4.08
CA HIS A 783 31.35 -14.91 -3.58
C HIS A 783 32.31 -15.36 -4.68
N THR A 784 33.58 -14.97 -4.57
CA THR A 784 34.64 -15.31 -5.52
C THR A 784 35.87 -15.83 -4.78
N TYR A 785 36.19 -17.10 -5.00
CA TYR A 785 37.42 -17.70 -4.47
C TYR A 785 38.62 -17.33 -5.34
N THR A 786 39.73 -16.93 -4.70
CA THR A 786 40.94 -16.43 -5.38
C THR A 786 41.97 -17.53 -5.66
N GLU A 787 41.90 -18.65 -4.94
CA GLU A 787 42.81 -19.79 -5.08
C GLU A 787 42.04 -21.08 -5.36
N SER A 788 42.69 -22.03 -6.02
CA SER A 788 42.16 -23.39 -6.12
C SER A 788 42.24 -24.09 -4.78
N GLY A 789 41.19 -24.80 -4.40
CA GLY A 789 41.12 -25.48 -3.12
C GLY A 789 39.79 -26.20 -2.95
N GLU A 790 39.65 -26.87 -1.82
CA GLU A 790 38.37 -27.37 -1.33
C GLU A 790 37.99 -26.52 -0.13
N TYR A 791 36.82 -25.88 -0.19
CA TYR A 791 36.35 -24.96 0.83
C TYR A 791 35.09 -25.51 1.51
N HIS A 792 35.03 -25.36 2.83
CA HIS A 792 33.87 -25.75 3.64
C HIS A 792 32.99 -24.53 3.85
N VAL A 793 31.83 -24.51 3.18
CA VAL A 793 30.87 -23.43 3.29
C VAL A 793 29.84 -23.77 4.35
N VAL A 794 29.50 -22.78 5.18
CA VAL A 794 28.47 -22.89 6.22
C VAL A 794 27.49 -21.74 6.06
N VAL A 795 26.21 -22.03 5.89
CA VAL A 795 25.15 -21.04 6.11
C VAL A 795 24.50 -21.30 7.46
N THR A 796 24.35 -20.25 8.26
CA THR A 796 23.63 -20.28 9.54
C THR A 796 22.35 -19.47 9.39
N ALA A 797 21.21 -20.08 9.66
CA ALA A 797 19.91 -19.42 9.75
C ALA A 797 19.52 -19.27 11.23
N THR A 798 19.16 -18.06 11.63
CA THR A 798 18.74 -17.77 13.02
C THR A 798 17.26 -17.41 13.04
N GLY A 799 16.50 -18.02 13.95
CA GLY A 799 15.08 -17.74 14.19
C GLY A 799 14.86 -16.75 15.35
N LEU A 800 13.59 -16.45 15.63
CA LEU A 800 13.14 -15.47 16.63
C LEU A 800 13.60 -15.78 18.06
N GLY A 801 13.70 -17.06 18.42
CA GLY A 801 14.18 -17.49 19.73
C GLY A 801 15.70 -17.38 19.91
N GLY A 802 16.44 -16.88 18.92
CA GLY A 802 17.91 -16.94 18.86
C GLY A 802 18.46 -18.33 18.52
N GLU A 803 17.59 -19.34 18.42
CA GLU A 803 17.95 -20.67 17.96
C GLU A 803 18.38 -20.64 16.50
N SER A 804 19.42 -21.39 16.17
CA SER A 804 19.98 -21.43 14.82
C SER A 804 20.16 -22.85 14.32
N SER A 805 20.12 -22.99 13.00
CA SER A 805 20.51 -24.20 12.29
C SER A 805 21.53 -23.87 11.21
N GLN A 806 22.19 -24.91 10.71
CA GLN A 806 23.23 -24.77 9.71
C GLN A 806 23.08 -25.79 8.60
N ASP A 807 23.39 -25.36 7.39
CA ASP A 807 23.68 -26.25 6.28
C ASP A 807 25.17 -26.13 5.92
N ARG A 808 25.77 -27.27 5.58
CA ARG A 808 27.21 -27.43 5.39
C ARG A 808 27.47 -28.22 4.12
N PHE A 809 28.25 -27.64 3.23
CA PHE A 809 28.67 -28.28 1.99
C PHE A 809 30.12 -27.94 1.68
N HIS A 810 30.71 -28.68 0.74
CA HIS A 810 32.03 -28.39 0.21
C HIS A 810 31.90 -27.91 -1.23
N ILE A 811 32.78 -27.01 -1.63
CA ILE A 811 32.91 -26.58 -3.01
C ILE A 811 34.35 -26.74 -3.47
N ARG A 812 34.50 -27.30 -4.68
CA ARG A 812 35.82 -27.48 -5.30
C ARG A 812 36.12 -26.33 -6.25
N ILE A 813 37.19 -25.59 -5.97
CA ILE A 813 37.67 -24.51 -6.82
C ILE A 813 38.91 -24.97 -7.57
N SER A 814 38.88 -24.79 -8.89
CA SER A 814 39.91 -25.21 -9.81
C SER A 814 40.53 -24.05 -10.57
N GLY A 815 41.67 -24.30 -11.22
CA GLY A 815 42.37 -23.27 -12.00
C GLY A 815 43.10 -22.25 -11.13
N HIS A 816 43.52 -21.17 -11.73
CA HIS A 816 44.20 -20.06 -11.05
C HIS A 816 43.74 -18.77 -11.70
N MET A 817 43.74 -17.67 -10.94
CA MET A 817 43.55 -16.35 -11.54
C MET A 817 44.78 -15.99 -12.40
N PRO A 818 44.60 -15.65 -13.69
CA PRO A 818 45.71 -15.19 -14.51
C PRO A 818 46.28 -13.89 -13.94
N THR A 819 47.56 -13.91 -13.57
CA THR A 819 48.28 -12.71 -13.10
C THR A 819 49.05 -12.00 -14.21
N THR A 820 49.08 -12.60 -15.41
CA THR A 820 49.76 -12.08 -16.58
C THR A 820 48.78 -11.42 -17.55
N PHE A 821 49.06 -10.17 -17.91
CA PHE A 821 48.35 -9.48 -18.99
C PHE A 821 48.86 -9.99 -20.35
N ASP A 822 48.00 -10.65 -21.11
CA ASP A 822 48.27 -11.04 -22.50
C ASP A 822 47.33 -10.25 -23.44
N PRO A 823 47.85 -9.24 -24.16
CA PRO A 823 47.03 -8.43 -25.06
C PRO A 823 46.43 -9.22 -26.22
N SER A 824 46.93 -10.43 -26.52
CA SER A 824 46.33 -11.30 -27.54
C SER A 824 44.99 -11.92 -27.10
N ASN A 825 44.73 -12.03 -25.80
CA ASN A 825 43.48 -12.53 -25.23
C ASN A 825 42.39 -11.46 -25.09
N ILE A 826 42.71 -10.18 -25.32
CA ILE A 826 41.78 -9.04 -25.26
C ILE A 826 41.68 -8.40 -26.65
N MET A 827 41.13 -9.14 -27.61
CA MET A 827 40.72 -8.56 -28.89
C MET A 827 39.29 -8.04 -28.78
N ARG A 828 39.05 -6.78 -29.17
CA ARG A 828 37.68 -6.27 -29.37
C ARG A 828 36.93 -7.24 -30.28
N PRO A 829 35.70 -7.66 -29.93
CA PRO A 829 34.86 -8.43 -30.84
C PRO A 829 34.78 -7.69 -32.18
N ARG A 830 35.25 -8.33 -33.26
CA ARG A 830 34.99 -7.80 -34.60
C ARG A 830 33.50 -7.92 -34.82
N SER A 831 32.83 -6.79 -34.98
CA SER A 831 31.45 -6.70 -35.45
C SER A 831 31.29 -7.52 -36.73
N THR A 832 30.60 -8.66 -36.64
CA THR A 832 30.09 -9.36 -37.81
C THR A 832 28.82 -8.62 -38.24
N LYS A 833 29.01 -7.55 -39.01
CA LYS A 833 28.01 -7.12 -39.99
C LYS A 833 28.26 -7.90 -41.27
N GLU A 834 27.47 -8.94 -41.51
CA GLU A 834 26.97 -9.31 -42.83
C GLU A 834 25.47 -9.60 -42.71
#